data_AF-A0AAW4QND8-F1
#
_entry.id   AF-A0AAW4QND8-F1
#
_cell.length_a   1.000
_cell.length_b   1.000
_cell.length_c   1.000
_cell.angle_alpha   90.00
_cell.angle_beta   90.00
_cell.angle_gamma   90.00
#
_symmetry.space_group_name_H-M   'P 1'
#
loop_
_entity.id
_entity.type
_entity.pdbx_description
1 polymer ?
#
loop_
_entity_poly.entity_id
_entity_poly.type
_entity_poly.pdbx_seq_one_letter_code
_entity_poly.pdbx_strand_id
1 'polypeptide(L)'
;ESETQIDAKLKDTNDKIAKANQDVETINTNIDKTNDRIDQANQKIDEVLSGANEFRTDIDTLKINKADKIDVNQALNQVNDRISNFPKGNPSGVYTTLADLKTAFPNGNSNIYVVSADGNWYYWSGSAWSSGGKYQETGIAENSIDGPKLMAETIQRHNLSETYVNGMPGANLFDKNNIHVDKYINYKFELADAAGYVTTNYIYISGQSKLTFKRISHYAFYDLSYTPIIFGTNPTSTTTTINVPIDAAYIIFSFSHNDNFPLDSYMCNYGDSLEAFETYGGKLTLENMESNLADKINSIPYGKIVEGIPSKNLLNSADFTIRSYVDPSTGKPVSSADYSSNFGKPIKVNGGQAYTIRNVTFYCFYDNNNQRLSGGSNGSNGEMTITAPENAANLVVSYPNSRANTAMVTSGYEIGEYESYGVKLTADVLPIEIRNQFSEPIKNISKTLIVDSSKTEDTENGVYTNLRTAFDSITDSAVNKQYEIIVYDNEINFEDLYPHANWHGGYYGLIAKDYVWITSADPDNPSKHLLKWDGHESLADDVNLTSAEAMAKSIMHVSKPNLTGAIDGFTLDVKNARYPFHFETAAAGNTWFKLKRCVLKWGGNPKVTGFQGATLGYGVSCGDHFSVEDCVITYTGEGYASTAGHNNGWDVSRMGPAPEVMPNARLTFKNCRFNNTGFRVDTVTSTDFDANRSYDIVTFENCKGIREYVFGLQGSATVSNWQSVKIGTV
;
A
#
# COMPACT_ATOMS: atom_id res chain seq x y z
N GLU A 1 -83.23 -57.06 44.17
CA GLU A 1 -82.04 -56.32 44.65
C GLU A 1 -82.40 -55.63 45.95
N SER A 2 -81.48 -55.56 46.91
CA SER A 2 -81.72 -54.78 48.14
C SER A 2 -81.59 -53.28 47.84
N GLU A 3 -82.25 -52.43 48.62
CA GLU A 3 -82.19 -50.96 48.51
C GLU A 3 -80.74 -50.44 48.45
N THR A 4 -79.86 -51.05 49.25
CA THR A 4 -78.41 -50.79 49.28
C THR A 4 -77.69 -51.05 47.94
N GLN A 5 -78.15 -52.03 47.14
CA GLN A 5 -77.56 -52.33 45.83
C GLN A 5 -77.96 -51.28 44.77
N ILE A 6 -79.15 -50.70 44.90
CA ILE A 6 -79.65 -49.66 43.98
C ILE A 6 -78.90 -48.35 44.23
N ASP A 7 -78.72 -47.96 45.48
CA ASP A 7 -77.96 -46.75 45.85
C ASP A 7 -76.50 -46.81 45.38
N ALA A 8 -75.86 -47.99 45.48
CA ALA A 8 -74.51 -48.19 44.99
C ALA A 8 -74.40 -48.02 43.46
N LYS A 9 -75.37 -48.52 42.69
CA LYS A 9 -75.42 -48.33 41.23
C LYS A 9 -75.71 -46.89 40.82
N LEU A 10 -76.59 -46.20 41.55
CA LEU A 10 -76.88 -44.78 41.32
C LEU A 10 -75.63 -43.92 41.56
N LYS A 11 -74.90 -44.20 42.64
CA LYS A 11 -73.64 -43.51 42.94
C LYS A 11 -72.60 -43.74 41.84
N ASP A 12 -72.36 -45.00 41.42
CA ASP A 12 -71.44 -45.33 40.33
C ASP A 12 -71.83 -44.65 39.01
N THR A 13 -73.13 -44.58 38.71
CA THR A 13 -73.65 -43.87 37.52
C THR A 13 -73.39 -42.37 37.62
N ASN A 14 -73.64 -41.75 38.77
CA ASN A 14 -73.38 -40.33 38.99
C ASN A 14 -71.88 -39.99 38.90
N ASP A 15 -71.01 -40.85 39.45
CA ASP A 15 -69.55 -40.69 39.37
C ASP A 15 -69.08 -40.78 37.90
N LYS A 16 -69.64 -41.69 37.11
CA LYS A 16 -69.39 -41.78 35.65
C LYS A 16 -69.88 -40.56 34.88
N ILE A 17 -71.05 -40.01 35.21
CA ILE A 17 -71.57 -38.78 34.60
C ILE A 17 -70.67 -37.59 34.95
N ALA A 18 -70.26 -37.46 36.21
CA ALA A 18 -69.35 -36.39 36.63
C ALA A 18 -68.01 -36.48 35.89
N LYS A 19 -67.47 -37.70 35.75
CA LYS A 19 -66.24 -37.92 34.97
C LYS A 19 -66.42 -37.57 33.49
N ALA A 20 -67.53 -37.98 32.88
CA ALA A 20 -67.84 -37.65 31.48
C ALA A 20 -67.96 -36.13 31.27
N ASN A 21 -68.57 -35.40 32.20
CA ASN A 21 -68.64 -33.93 32.14
C ASN A 21 -67.26 -33.28 32.21
N GLN A 22 -66.38 -33.77 33.10
CA GLN A 22 -65.00 -33.29 33.19
C GLN A 22 -64.20 -33.57 31.90
N ASP A 23 -64.43 -34.73 31.27
CA ASP A 23 -63.80 -35.08 30.00
C ASP A 23 -64.31 -34.18 28.87
N VAL A 24 -65.60 -33.83 28.84
CA VAL A 24 -66.18 -32.86 27.88
C VAL A 24 -65.57 -31.46 28.06
N GLU A 25 -65.42 -30.97 29.29
CA GLU A 25 -64.75 -29.68 29.55
C GLU A 25 -63.28 -29.68 29.07
N THR A 26 -62.58 -30.79 29.29
CA THR A 26 -61.21 -30.97 28.81
C THR A 26 -61.15 -30.98 27.28
N ILE A 27 -62.09 -31.64 26.62
CA ILE A 27 -62.20 -31.66 25.16
C ILE A 27 -62.47 -30.26 24.61
N ASN A 28 -63.42 -29.51 25.18
CA ASN A 28 -63.72 -28.15 24.76
C ASN A 28 -62.48 -27.24 24.88
N THR A 29 -61.75 -27.33 25.98
CA THR A 29 -60.49 -26.60 26.17
C THR A 29 -59.45 -26.95 25.10
N ASN A 30 -59.37 -28.22 24.68
CA ASN A 30 -58.46 -28.64 23.62
C ASN A 30 -58.91 -28.19 22.22
N ILE A 31 -60.22 -28.10 21.98
CA ILE A 31 -60.80 -27.55 20.75
C ILE A 31 -60.43 -26.06 20.64
N ASP A 32 -60.60 -25.29 21.72
CA ASP A 32 -60.25 -23.86 21.75
C ASP A 32 -58.78 -23.64 21.44
N LYS A 33 -57.88 -24.39 22.12
CA LYS A 33 -56.44 -24.36 21.82
C LYS A 33 -56.10 -24.74 20.38
N THR A 34 -56.88 -25.64 19.77
CA THR A 34 -56.67 -26.05 18.39
C THR A 34 -57.12 -24.96 17.42
N ASN A 35 -58.24 -24.29 17.71
CA ASN A 35 -58.72 -23.15 16.95
C ASN A 35 -57.72 -21.98 16.99
N ASP A 36 -57.19 -21.65 18.18
CA ASP A 36 -56.15 -20.61 18.30
C ASP A 36 -54.90 -20.92 17.45
N ARG A 37 -54.50 -22.21 17.40
CA ARG A 37 -53.37 -22.65 16.56
C ARG A 37 -53.69 -22.57 15.08
N ILE A 38 -54.94 -22.84 14.67
CA ILE A 38 -55.40 -22.70 13.28
C ILE A 38 -55.36 -21.22 12.89
N ASP A 39 -55.83 -20.32 13.76
CA ASP A 39 -55.83 -18.88 13.49
C ASP A 39 -54.40 -18.32 13.37
N GLN A 40 -53.49 -18.75 14.24
CA GLN A 40 -52.06 -18.42 14.12
C GLN A 40 -51.44 -18.97 12.83
N ALA A 41 -51.84 -20.16 12.40
CA ALA A 41 -51.36 -20.73 11.14
C ALA A 41 -51.89 -19.94 9.93
N ASN A 42 -53.16 -19.53 9.95
CA ASN A 42 -53.76 -18.71 8.90
C ASN A 42 -53.07 -17.35 8.79
N GLN A 43 -52.78 -16.69 9.92
CA GLN A 43 -52.02 -15.43 9.91
C GLN A 43 -50.64 -15.58 9.27
N LYS A 44 -49.90 -16.65 9.61
CA LYS A 44 -48.59 -16.94 8.99
C LYS A 44 -48.70 -17.24 7.49
N ILE A 45 -49.78 -17.90 7.05
CA ILE A 45 -50.03 -18.17 5.63
C ILE A 45 -50.26 -16.84 4.89
N ASP A 46 -51.03 -15.91 5.46
CA ASP A 46 -51.26 -14.59 4.87
C ASP A 46 -49.97 -13.78 4.76
N GLU A 47 -49.09 -13.82 5.77
CA GLU A 47 -47.77 -13.19 5.73
C GLU A 47 -46.90 -13.76 4.59
N VAL A 48 -46.86 -15.09 4.45
CA VAL A 48 -46.11 -15.77 3.37
C VAL A 48 -46.67 -15.41 2.00
N LEU A 49 -48.00 -15.37 1.84
CA LEU A 49 -48.65 -14.97 0.59
C LEU A 49 -48.33 -13.52 0.21
N SER A 50 -48.29 -12.62 1.20
CA SER A 50 -47.88 -11.23 0.99
C SER A 50 -46.44 -11.13 0.47
N GLY A 51 -45.49 -11.82 1.12
CA GLY A 51 -44.09 -11.83 0.68
C GLY A 51 -43.90 -12.45 -0.71
N ALA A 52 -44.68 -13.49 -1.05
CA ALA A 52 -44.64 -14.09 -2.39
C ALA A 52 -45.12 -13.13 -3.50
N ASN A 53 -46.10 -12.28 -3.20
CA ASN A 53 -46.58 -11.26 -4.13
C ASN A 53 -45.57 -10.13 -4.34
N GLU A 54 -44.83 -9.75 -3.29
CA GLU A 54 -43.73 -8.80 -3.38
C GLU A 54 -42.62 -9.34 -4.29
N PHE A 55 -42.15 -10.58 -4.05
CA PHE A 55 -41.16 -11.23 -4.92
C PHE A 55 -41.62 -11.36 -6.37
N ARG A 56 -42.91 -11.62 -6.62
CA ARG A 56 -43.45 -11.63 -7.99
C ARG A 56 -43.29 -10.28 -8.66
N THR A 57 -43.60 -9.20 -7.92
CA THR A 57 -43.51 -7.82 -8.41
C THR A 57 -42.06 -7.43 -8.71
N ASP A 58 -41.11 -7.82 -7.84
CA ASP A 58 -39.68 -7.60 -8.06
C ASP A 58 -39.17 -8.35 -9.29
N ILE A 59 -39.59 -9.60 -9.48
CA ILE A 59 -39.24 -10.40 -10.66
C ILE A 59 -39.73 -9.72 -11.94
N ASP A 60 -40.96 -9.22 -11.95
CA ASP A 60 -41.53 -8.57 -13.13
C ASP A 60 -40.86 -7.22 -13.40
N THR A 61 -40.51 -6.46 -12.36
CA THR A 61 -39.70 -5.23 -12.46
C THR A 61 -38.31 -5.52 -13.05
N LEU A 62 -37.63 -6.57 -12.57
CA LEU A 62 -36.34 -7.00 -13.10
C LEU A 62 -36.42 -7.45 -14.56
N LYS A 63 -37.50 -8.11 -14.98
CA LYS A 63 -37.71 -8.46 -16.40
C LYS A 63 -37.85 -7.23 -17.29
N ILE A 64 -38.48 -6.16 -16.79
CA ILE A 64 -38.67 -4.91 -17.54
C ILE A 64 -37.37 -4.09 -17.62
N ASN A 65 -36.60 -4.02 -16.52
CA ASN A 65 -35.47 -3.09 -16.42
C ASN A 65 -34.11 -3.66 -16.86
N LYS A 66 -33.95 -4.98 -16.95
CA LYS A 66 -32.69 -5.56 -17.40
C LYS A 66 -32.57 -5.51 -18.93
N ALA A 67 -31.41 -5.10 -19.43
CA ALA A 67 -31.06 -5.33 -20.83
C ALA A 67 -30.99 -6.84 -21.08
N ASP A 68 -31.59 -7.31 -22.18
CA ASP A 68 -31.52 -8.73 -22.50
C ASP A 68 -30.19 -9.09 -23.19
N LYS A 69 -29.95 -10.40 -23.35
CA LYS A 69 -28.72 -10.89 -23.98
C LYS A 69 -28.61 -10.45 -25.44
N ILE A 70 -29.73 -10.18 -26.12
CA ILE A 70 -29.76 -9.73 -27.52
C ILE A 70 -29.30 -8.28 -27.59
N ASP A 71 -29.80 -7.41 -26.72
CA ASP A 71 -29.42 -5.99 -26.64
C ASP A 71 -27.92 -5.83 -26.36
N VAL A 72 -27.41 -6.58 -25.38
CA VAL A 72 -25.98 -6.58 -25.04
C VAL A 72 -25.14 -7.09 -26.21
N ASN A 73 -25.56 -8.17 -26.87
CA ASN A 73 -24.84 -8.70 -28.03
C ASN A 73 -24.91 -7.76 -29.23
N GLN A 74 -26.01 -7.06 -29.45
CA GLN A 74 -26.13 -6.06 -30.52
C GLN A 74 -25.20 -4.88 -30.25
N ALA A 75 -25.16 -4.36 -29.01
CA ALA A 75 -24.24 -3.30 -28.62
C ALA A 75 -22.77 -3.75 -28.76
N LEU A 76 -22.45 -4.97 -28.34
CA LEU A 76 -21.11 -5.55 -28.49
C LEU A 76 -20.72 -5.69 -29.96
N ASN A 77 -21.63 -6.18 -30.81
CA ASN A 77 -21.38 -6.29 -32.25
C ASN A 77 -21.18 -4.93 -32.91
N GLN A 78 -21.96 -3.92 -32.54
CA GLN A 78 -21.76 -2.54 -33.02
C GLN A 78 -20.38 -1.98 -32.63
N VAL A 79 -19.91 -2.28 -31.41
CA VAL A 79 -18.56 -1.89 -30.97
C VAL A 79 -17.49 -2.67 -31.72
N ASN A 80 -17.65 -3.99 -31.90
CA ASN A 80 -16.73 -4.84 -32.66
C ASN A 80 -16.64 -4.41 -34.12
N ASP A 81 -17.75 -4.01 -34.75
CA ASP A 81 -17.76 -3.49 -36.12
C ASP A 81 -17.00 -2.17 -36.21
N ARG A 82 -17.11 -1.29 -35.20
CA ARG A 82 -16.34 -0.03 -35.14
C ARG A 82 -14.84 -0.28 -34.96
N ILE A 83 -14.46 -1.22 -34.09
CA ILE A 83 -13.05 -1.58 -33.82
C ILE A 83 -12.44 -2.29 -35.03
N SER A 84 -13.19 -3.18 -35.68
CA SER A 84 -12.73 -3.93 -36.86
C SER A 84 -12.51 -3.04 -38.07
N ASN A 85 -13.17 -1.88 -38.13
CA ASN A 85 -12.97 -0.85 -39.14
C ASN A 85 -11.94 0.21 -38.75
N PHE A 86 -11.25 0.05 -37.61
CA PHE A 86 -10.18 0.96 -37.22
C PHE A 86 -8.91 0.63 -38.03
N PRO A 87 -8.26 1.62 -38.68
CA PRO A 87 -7.08 1.35 -39.47
C PRO A 87 -5.95 0.85 -38.56
N LYS A 88 -5.33 -0.28 -38.91
CA LYS A 88 -4.16 -0.81 -38.18
C LYS A 88 -3.08 0.27 -38.12
N GLY A 89 -2.59 0.60 -36.93
CA GLY A 89 -1.67 1.73 -36.69
C GLY A 89 -0.29 1.63 -37.37
N ASN A 90 -0.05 0.59 -38.17
CA ASN A 90 1.15 0.40 -38.98
C ASN A 90 0.79 0.39 -40.48
N PRO A 91 1.54 1.10 -41.33
CA PRO A 91 1.36 1.05 -42.77
C PRO A 91 1.51 -0.35 -43.31
N SER A 92 0.54 -0.72 -44.14
CA SER A 92 0.55 -1.99 -44.88
C SER A 92 1.35 -1.90 -46.18
N GLY A 93 1.91 -0.73 -46.49
CA GLY A 93 2.79 -0.53 -47.64
C GLY A 93 3.08 0.95 -47.92
N VAL A 94 4.05 1.17 -48.81
CA VAL A 94 4.45 2.50 -49.29
C VAL A 94 4.26 2.55 -50.81
N TYR A 95 3.64 3.61 -51.31
CA TYR A 95 3.44 3.88 -52.74
C TYR A 95 4.10 5.20 -53.12
N THR A 96 4.56 5.32 -54.36
CA THR A 96 5.23 6.55 -54.81
C THR A 96 4.24 7.70 -54.90
N THR A 97 3.08 7.51 -55.53
CA THR A 97 2.04 8.54 -55.67
C THR A 97 0.67 8.06 -55.21
N LEU A 98 -0.25 8.99 -54.93
CA LEU A 98 -1.66 8.66 -54.63
C LEU A 98 -2.35 7.96 -55.83
N ALA A 99 -1.90 8.22 -57.05
CA ALA A 99 -2.41 7.52 -58.24
C ALA A 99 -2.00 6.04 -58.24
N ASP A 100 -0.76 5.74 -57.82
CA ASP A 100 -0.28 4.36 -57.70
C ASP A 100 -1.06 3.58 -56.64
N LEU A 101 -1.34 4.23 -55.49
CA LEU A 101 -2.19 3.65 -54.44
C LEU A 101 -3.62 3.39 -54.94
N LYS A 102 -4.23 4.35 -55.64
CA LYS A 102 -5.57 4.19 -56.24
C LYS A 102 -5.61 3.09 -57.31
N THR A 103 -4.52 2.91 -58.04
CA THR A 103 -4.42 1.85 -59.06
C THR A 103 -4.27 0.48 -58.41
N ALA A 104 -3.48 0.38 -57.34
CA ALA A 104 -3.33 -0.86 -56.58
C ALA A 104 -4.61 -1.28 -55.84
N PHE A 105 -5.37 -0.30 -55.31
CA PHE A 105 -6.61 -0.54 -54.58
C PHE A 105 -7.75 0.37 -55.06
N PRO A 106 -8.34 0.09 -56.23
CA PRO A 106 -9.34 0.97 -56.86
C PRO A 106 -10.65 1.07 -56.07
N ASN A 107 -11.02 0.03 -55.32
CA ASN A 107 -12.20 0.01 -54.45
C ASN A 107 -11.86 0.24 -52.96
N GLY A 108 -10.62 0.62 -52.67
CA GLY A 108 -10.14 0.76 -51.30
C GLY A 108 -9.92 -0.56 -50.55
N ASN A 109 -9.48 -0.44 -49.29
CA ASN A 109 -9.47 -1.52 -48.29
C ASN A 109 -9.33 -0.90 -46.88
N SER A 110 -9.35 -1.73 -45.83
CA SER A 110 -9.30 -1.28 -44.43
C SER A 110 -7.88 -0.95 -43.91
N ASN A 111 -6.85 -0.97 -44.76
CA ASN A 111 -5.47 -0.71 -44.35
C ASN A 111 -5.09 0.76 -44.54
N ILE A 112 -3.99 1.16 -43.91
CA ILE A 112 -3.34 2.44 -44.18
C ILE A 112 -2.07 2.24 -45.02
N TYR A 113 -1.78 3.22 -45.86
CA TYR A 113 -0.61 3.22 -46.74
C TYR A 113 0.08 4.57 -46.71
N VAL A 114 1.38 4.60 -46.91
CA VAL A 114 2.14 5.85 -47.04
C VAL A 114 2.34 6.18 -48.50
N VAL A 115 2.11 7.43 -48.88
CA VAL A 115 2.46 7.95 -50.20
C VAL A 115 3.74 8.76 -50.04
N SER A 116 4.83 8.33 -50.67
CA SER A 116 6.14 8.95 -50.47
C SER A 116 6.29 10.31 -51.18
N ALA A 117 5.55 10.55 -52.27
CA ALA A 117 5.59 11.82 -52.99
C ALA A 117 5.11 13.01 -52.15
N ASP A 118 4.16 12.82 -51.25
CA ASP A 118 3.66 13.86 -50.35
C ASP A 118 3.95 13.60 -48.87
N GLY A 119 4.50 12.43 -48.54
CA GLY A 119 4.85 12.02 -47.18
C GLY A 119 3.64 11.80 -46.28
N ASN A 120 2.43 11.68 -46.84
CA ASN A 120 1.23 11.46 -46.06
C ASN A 120 0.89 9.97 -45.96
N TRP A 121 0.25 9.58 -44.86
CA TRP A 121 -0.49 8.31 -44.85
C TRP A 121 -1.92 8.53 -45.36
N TYR A 122 -2.48 7.49 -45.95
CA TYR A 122 -3.79 7.46 -46.57
C TYR A 122 -4.59 6.26 -46.05
N TYR A 123 -5.88 6.49 -45.83
CA TYR A 123 -6.87 5.47 -45.44
C TYR A 123 -8.08 5.53 -46.37
N TRP A 124 -8.83 4.44 -46.46
CA TRP A 124 -10.07 4.43 -47.23
C TRP A 124 -11.25 4.92 -46.37
N SER A 125 -11.94 5.97 -46.81
CA SER A 125 -13.09 6.55 -46.09
C SER A 125 -14.42 5.83 -46.35
N GLY A 126 -14.40 4.74 -47.12
CA GLY A 126 -15.60 4.07 -47.64
C GLY A 126 -15.92 4.46 -49.09
N SER A 127 -15.48 5.64 -49.54
CA SER A 127 -15.71 6.11 -50.92
C SER A 127 -14.48 6.68 -51.62
N ALA A 128 -13.42 7.03 -50.89
CA ALA A 128 -12.17 7.55 -51.45
C ALA A 128 -10.97 7.32 -50.54
N TRP A 129 -9.77 7.24 -51.14
CA TRP A 129 -8.52 7.35 -50.40
C TRP A 129 -8.36 8.77 -49.89
N SER A 130 -8.37 8.92 -48.56
CA SER A 130 -8.32 10.19 -47.85
C SER A 130 -6.98 10.32 -47.12
N SER A 131 -6.37 11.50 -47.16
CA SER A 131 -5.12 11.77 -46.45
C SER A 131 -5.38 11.87 -44.95
N GLY A 132 -4.62 11.11 -44.16
CA GLY A 132 -4.59 11.16 -42.71
C GLY A 132 -3.52 12.10 -42.14
N GLY A 133 -2.79 12.82 -43.01
CA GLY A 133 -1.70 13.72 -42.64
C GLY A 133 -0.32 13.08 -42.79
N LYS A 134 0.72 13.80 -42.35
CA LYS A 134 2.13 13.38 -42.50
C LYS A 134 2.42 12.11 -41.72
N TYR A 135 2.98 11.11 -42.41
CA TYR A 135 3.45 9.87 -41.81
C TYR A 135 4.95 9.97 -41.53
N GLN A 136 5.27 10.61 -40.41
CA GLN A 136 6.62 11.01 -39.97
C GLN A 136 7.32 12.02 -40.89
N GLU A 137 7.79 13.13 -40.30
CA GLU A 137 8.72 14.04 -40.95
C GLU A 137 10.08 13.33 -41.08
N THR A 138 10.68 13.30 -42.27
CA THR A 138 11.96 12.59 -42.52
C THR A 138 13.17 13.26 -41.84
N GLY A 139 12.97 14.40 -41.19
CA GLY A 139 14.00 15.14 -40.43
C GLY A 139 13.54 16.55 -40.06
N ILE A 140 14.29 17.20 -39.18
CA ILE A 140 14.13 18.63 -38.88
C ILE A 140 14.81 19.40 -40.02
N ALA A 141 14.07 20.28 -40.70
CA ALA A 141 14.66 21.12 -41.76
C ALA A 141 15.71 22.07 -41.17
N GLU A 142 16.77 22.33 -41.92
CA GLU A 142 17.86 23.22 -41.50
C GLU A 142 17.30 24.61 -41.11
N ASN A 143 17.69 25.10 -39.93
CA ASN A 143 17.19 26.34 -39.31
C ASN A 143 15.67 26.41 -39.02
N SER A 144 14.95 25.28 -39.03
CA SER A 144 13.50 25.29 -38.77
C SER A 144 13.11 25.41 -37.30
N ILE A 145 14.08 25.20 -36.39
CA ILE A 145 13.92 25.38 -34.95
C ILE A 145 14.47 26.76 -34.57
N ASP A 146 13.54 27.70 -34.33
CA ASP A 146 13.85 29.04 -33.83
C ASP A 146 13.73 29.11 -32.30
N GLY A 147 14.26 30.17 -31.69
CA GLY A 147 14.28 30.34 -30.23
C GLY A 147 12.92 30.15 -29.53
N PRO A 148 11.79 30.62 -30.09
CA PRO A 148 10.45 30.37 -29.53
C PRO A 148 9.96 28.92 -29.64
N LYS A 149 10.37 28.17 -30.68
CA LYS A 149 10.07 26.72 -30.81
C LYS A 149 10.86 25.87 -29.82
N LEU A 150 11.98 26.40 -29.31
CA LEU A 150 12.66 25.89 -28.12
C LEU A 150 12.04 26.53 -26.88
N MET A 151 10.89 26.02 -26.44
CA MET A 151 10.44 26.33 -25.09
C MET A 151 11.54 25.88 -24.12
N ALA A 152 11.90 26.75 -23.17
CA ALA A 152 13.11 26.70 -22.34
C ALA A 152 13.31 25.43 -21.48
N GLU A 153 12.49 24.38 -21.66
CA GLU A 153 12.54 23.12 -20.91
C GLU A 153 12.24 21.87 -21.77
N THR A 154 12.07 21.97 -23.10
CA THR A 154 11.55 20.84 -23.91
C THR A 154 12.61 19.97 -24.59
N ILE A 155 13.89 20.34 -24.57
CA ILE A 155 14.97 19.35 -24.78
C ILE A 155 15.39 18.84 -23.40
N GLN A 156 14.71 17.79 -22.93
CA GLN A 156 15.23 17.05 -21.79
C GLN A 156 16.54 16.41 -22.22
N ARG A 157 17.64 16.87 -21.61
CA ARG A 157 19.02 16.39 -21.83
C ARG A 157 19.21 14.88 -21.65
N HIS A 158 18.20 14.15 -21.14
CA HIS A 158 18.27 12.73 -20.84
C HIS A 158 18.24 11.79 -22.06
N ASN A 159 17.94 12.29 -23.28
CA ASN A 159 17.90 11.44 -24.48
C ASN A 159 19.03 11.70 -25.49
N LEU A 160 20.04 12.51 -25.15
CA LEU A 160 21.30 12.53 -25.87
C LEU A 160 22.26 11.58 -25.16
N SER A 161 22.44 10.40 -25.74
CA SER A 161 23.42 9.40 -25.31
C SER A 161 24.83 9.90 -25.63
N GLU A 162 25.36 10.82 -24.84
CA GLU A 162 26.80 11.06 -24.70
C GLU A 162 27.09 11.88 -23.43
N THR A 163 27.54 11.17 -22.39
CA THR A 163 27.91 11.73 -21.08
C THR A 163 29.20 12.54 -21.23
N TYR A 164 29.11 13.87 -21.37
CA TYR A 164 30.28 14.74 -21.17
C TYR A 164 30.38 15.14 -19.70
N VAL A 165 31.48 14.75 -19.07
CA VAL A 165 31.92 15.25 -17.77
C VAL A 165 32.48 16.65 -17.99
N ASN A 166 31.89 17.69 -17.40
CA ASN A 166 32.42 19.05 -17.48
C ASN A 166 33.73 19.14 -16.66
N GLY A 167 34.86 18.82 -17.28
CA GLY A 167 36.17 19.30 -16.83
C GLY A 167 36.30 20.80 -17.11
N MET A 168 37.17 21.51 -16.37
CA MET A 168 37.56 22.85 -16.80
C MET A 168 38.17 22.75 -18.21
N PRO A 169 37.80 23.63 -19.16
CA PRO A 169 38.41 23.63 -20.48
C PRO A 169 39.93 23.75 -20.31
N GLY A 170 40.67 22.84 -20.95
CA GLY A 170 42.12 22.94 -21.02
C GLY A 170 42.52 24.25 -21.70
N ALA A 171 43.70 24.77 -21.35
CA ALA A 171 44.34 25.89 -22.01
C ALA A 171 44.62 25.62 -23.50
N ASN A 172 44.81 24.36 -23.91
CA ASN A 172 45.06 24.04 -25.32
C ASN A 172 43.75 23.98 -26.14
N LEU A 173 43.60 24.91 -27.08
CA LEU A 173 42.49 25.06 -28.03
C LEU A 173 42.66 24.25 -29.32
N PHE A 174 43.83 23.65 -29.55
CA PHE A 174 44.13 22.92 -30.77
C PHE A 174 43.76 21.43 -30.66
N ASP A 175 42.69 21.03 -31.35
CA ASP A 175 42.31 19.62 -31.47
C ASP A 175 43.00 18.96 -32.67
N LYS A 176 44.01 18.11 -32.41
CA LYS A 176 44.72 17.36 -33.44
C LYS A 176 43.83 16.39 -34.23
N ASN A 177 42.68 15.99 -33.69
CA ASN A 177 41.76 15.06 -34.34
C ASN A 177 40.75 15.79 -35.23
N ASN A 178 40.66 17.12 -35.13
CA ASN A 178 39.70 17.95 -35.86
C ASN A 178 40.40 18.96 -36.79
N ILE A 179 41.06 18.41 -37.80
CA ILE A 179 41.97 19.15 -38.70
C ILE A 179 41.74 18.78 -40.17
N HIS A 180 42.22 19.65 -41.06
CA HIS A 180 42.42 19.39 -42.47
C HIS A 180 43.92 19.16 -42.72
N VAL A 181 44.27 17.93 -43.14
CA VAL A 181 45.64 17.52 -43.47
C VAL A 181 46.00 17.94 -44.90
N ASP A 182 47.25 18.35 -45.11
CA ASP A 182 47.80 18.84 -46.38
C ASP A 182 47.03 20.02 -46.98
N LYS A 183 46.44 20.85 -46.11
CA LYS A 183 45.72 22.07 -46.46
C LYS A 183 46.30 23.26 -45.71
N TYR A 184 46.23 24.43 -46.34
CA TYR A 184 46.40 25.73 -45.68
C TYR A 184 45.23 26.67 -46.01
N ILE A 185 44.89 27.57 -45.09
CA ILE A 185 43.95 28.66 -45.33
C ILE A 185 44.66 29.76 -46.13
N ASN A 186 44.11 30.13 -47.28
CA ASN A 186 44.69 31.15 -48.16
C ASN A 186 44.02 32.53 -47.97
N TYR A 187 44.55 33.55 -48.65
CA TYR A 187 44.05 34.94 -48.57
C TYR A 187 42.63 35.15 -49.10
N LYS A 188 42.05 34.15 -49.78
CA LYS A 188 40.65 34.13 -50.23
C LYS A 188 39.72 33.47 -49.22
N PHE A 189 40.23 33.10 -48.03
CA PHE A 189 39.49 32.38 -47.01
C PHE A 189 39.05 30.97 -47.46
N GLU A 190 39.83 30.38 -48.37
CA GLU A 190 39.61 29.04 -48.91
C GLU A 190 40.74 28.09 -48.49
N LEU A 191 40.41 26.82 -48.26
CA LEU A 191 41.40 25.77 -48.03
C LEU A 191 42.06 25.38 -49.37
N ALA A 192 43.36 25.59 -49.47
CA ALA A 192 44.16 25.21 -50.62
C ALA A 192 45.13 24.06 -50.28
N ASP A 193 45.47 23.24 -51.28
CA ASP A 193 46.41 22.13 -51.12
C ASP A 193 47.84 22.61 -50.83
N ALA A 194 48.44 22.07 -49.78
CA ALA A 194 49.85 22.25 -49.45
C ALA A 194 50.35 21.06 -48.61
N ALA A 195 51.14 20.17 -49.24
CA ALA A 195 51.71 19.02 -48.57
C ALA A 195 52.60 19.44 -47.37
N GLY A 196 52.42 18.76 -46.24
CA GLY A 196 53.14 19.06 -44.99
C GLY A 196 52.57 20.23 -44.18
N TYR A 197 51.39 20.72 -44.54
CA TYR A 197 50.61 21.66 -43.72
C TYR A 197 49.42 20.98 -43.07
N VAL A 198 48.99 21.54 -41.95
CA VAL A 198 47.72 21.21 -41.32
C VAL A 198 46.95 22.49 -41.05
N THR A 199 45.63 22.45 -41.19
CA THR A 199 44.72 23.56 -40.86
C THR A 199 43.68 23.09 -39.87
N THR A 200 43.36 23.91 -38.87
CA THR A 200 42.27 23.60 -37.93
C THR A 200 40.90 23.71 -38.60
N ASN A 201 39.89 23.08 -38.00
CA ASN A 201 38.52 23.55 -38.18
C ASN A 201 38.29 24.89 -37.45
N TYR A 202 37.08 25.46 -37.58
CA TYR A 202 36.71 26.69 -36.86
C TYR A 202 36.81 26.49 -35.34
N ILE A 203 37.64 27.31 -34.69
CA ILE A 203 37.78 27.35 -33.23
C ILE A 203 37.08 28.60 -32.72
N TYR A 204 36.17 28.44 -31.75
CA TYR A 204 35.45 29.55 -31.15
C TYR A 204 36.37 30.37 -30.23
N ILE A 205 36.41 31.68 -30.43
CA ILE A 205 37.31 32.62 -29.75
C ILE A 205 36.62 33.93 -29.33
N SER A 206 35.28 33.97 -29.36
CA SER A 206 34.53 35.20 -29.10
C SER A 206 34.80 35.76 -27.70
N GLY A 207 34.91 37.08 -27.61
CA GLY A 207 35.16 37.81 -26.36
C GLY A 207 36.63 37.82 -25.91
N GLN A 208 37.54 37.22 -26.69
CA GLN A 208 38.96 37.19 -26.39
C GLN A 208 39.68 38.36 -27.06
N SER A 209 40.73 38.88 -26.43
CA SER A 209 41.52 39.99 -26.97
C SER A 209 42.79 39.52 -27.68
N LYS A 210 43.33 38.36 -27.29
CA LYS A 210 44.58 37.80 -27.81
C LYS A 210 44.57 36.29 -27.81
N LEU A 211 45.27 35.71 -28.79
CA LEU A 211 45.58 34.30 -28.89
C LEU A 211 47.09 34.12 -29.02
N THR A 212 47.64 33.15 -28.29
CA THR A 212 49.06 32.80 -28.39
C THR A 212 49.21 31.39 -28.91
N PHE A 213 50.04 31.23 -29.93
CA PHE A 213 50.27 29.99 -30.65
C PHE A 213 51.69 29.53 -30.48
N LYS A 214 51.89 28.22 -30.35
CA LYS A 214 53.23 27.63 -30.39
C LYS A 214 53.97 27.98 -31.68
N ARG A 215 53.25 27.96 -32.81
CA ARG A 215 53.64 28.39 -34.16
C ARG A 215 52.38 28.77 -34.90
N ILE A 216 52.46 29.46 -36.04
CA ILE A 216 51.32 29.69 -36.94
C ILE A 216 51.90 30.16 -38.27
N SER A 217 51.28 29.81 -39.40
CA SER A 217 51.74 30.22 -40.74
C SER A 217 50.71 31.08 -41.47
N HIS A 218 49.44 30.66 -41.42
CA HIS A 218 48.32 31.37 -42.03
C HIS A 218 47.14 31.33 -41.07
N TYR A 219 46.32 32.37 -41.02
CA TYR A 219 45.12 32.38 -40.19
C TYR A 219 44.05 33.30 -40.75
N ALA A 220 42.80 32.99 -40.40
CA ALA A 220 41.64 33.76 -40.77
C ALA A 220 40.66 33.83 -39.59
N PHE A 221 40.16 35.04 -39.31
CA PHE A 221 39.07 35.25 -38.34
C PHE A 221 37.73 35.40 -39.04
N TYR A 222 36.68 34.97 -38.36
CA TYR A 222 35.30 34.99 -38.85
C TYR A 222 34.35 35.48 -37.76
N ASP A 223 33.23 36.09 -38.15
CA ASP A 223 32.16 36.48 -37.23
C ASP A 223 31.26 35.28 -36.83
N LEU A 224 30.23 35.52 -36.02
CA LEU A 224 29.28 34.49 -35.57
C LEU A 224 28.52 33.81 -36.72
N SER A 225 28.44 34.44 -37.90
CA SER A 225 27.78 33.91 -39.10
C SER A 225 28.78 33.23 -40.06
N TYR A 226 30.02 32.98 -39.61
CA TYR A 226 31.12 32.47 -40.44
C TYR A 226 31.51 33.39 -41.62
N THR A 227 31.21 34.68 -41.52
CA THR A 227 31.66 35.65 -42.52
C THR A 227 33.14 35.98 -42.30
N PRO A 228 33.99 35.91 -43.33
CA PRO A 228 35.39 36.32 -43.26
C PRO A 228 35.59 37.75 -42.74
N ILE A 229 36.45 37.92 -41.74
CA ILE A 229 36.82 39.24 -41.19
C ILE A 229 38.21 39.66 -41.67
N ILE A 230 39.24 38.91 -41.26
CA ILE A 230 40.64 39.25 -41.57
C ILE A 230 41.45 38.00 -41.79
N PHE A 231 42.34 38.08 -42.77
CA PHE A 231 43.37 37.07 -43.05
C PHE A 231 44.74 37.61 -42.66
N GLY A 232 45.59 36.75 -42.10
CA GLY A 232 46.96 37.08 -41.75
C GLY A 232 47.92 35.95 -42.03
N THR A 233 49.21 36.30 -42.16
CA THR A 233 50.30 35.33 -42.31
C THR A 233 51.37 35.57 -41.26
N ASN A 234 52.06 34.51 -40.88
CA ASN A 234 53.25 34.60 -40.05
C ASN A 234 54.31 33.60 -40.55
N PRO A 235 55.33 34.06 -41.27
CA PRO A 235 56.32 33.16 -41.84
C PRO A 235 57.35 32.65 -40.82
N THR A 236 57.38 33.21 -39.60
CA THR A 236 58.35 32.81 -38.58
C THR A 236 57.80 31.66 -37.74
N SER A 237 58.42 30.48 -37.85
CA SER A 237 58.04 29.25 -37.13
C SER A 237 58.36 29.30 -35.62
N THR A 238 58.02 30.41 -34.96
CA THR A 238 58.24 30.70 -33.54
C THR A 238 56.92 30.98 -32.84
N THR A 239 56.93 30.87 -31.51
CA THR A 239 55.79 31.26 -30.67
C THR A 239 55.37 32.69 -30.98
N THR A 240 54.07 32.90 -31.24
CA THR A 240 53.53 34.19 -31.64
C THR A 240 52.21 34.47 -30.96
N THR A 241 52.00 35.71 -30.53
CA THR A 241 50.72 36.24 -30.07
C THR A 241 50.11 37.13 -31.14
N ILE A 242 48.82 36.93 -31.44
CA ILE A 242 48.05 37.78 -32.36
C ILE A 242 46.89 38.43 -31.62
N ASN A 243 46.52 39.64 -32.03
CA ASN A 243 45.32 40.30 -31.52
C ASN A 243 44.06 39.73 -32.20
N VAL A 244 43.02 39.53 -31.41
CA VAL A 244 41.71 39.08 -31.89
C VAL A 244 40.86 40.31 -32.23
N PRO A 245 40.30 40.41 -33.45
CA PRO A 245 39.37 41.49 -33.80
C PRO A 245 38.12 41.48 -32.90
N ILE A 246 37.57 42.66 -32.60
CA ILE A 246 36.43 42.83 -31.67
C ILE A 246 35.18 42.03 -32.09
N ASP A 247 34.96 41.87 -33.40
CA ASP A 247 33.80 41.16 -33.97
C ASP A 247 34.09 39.68 -34.30
N ALA A 248 35.30 39.19 -34.01
CA ALA A 248 35.66 37.82 -34.30
C ALA A 248 35.03 36.84 -33.30
N ALA A 249 34.35 35.83 -33.82
CA ALA A 249 33.80 34.72 -33.06
C ALA A 249 34.56 33.43 -33.30
N TYR A 250 35.18 33.26 -34.47
CA TYR A 250 35.93 32.06 -34.82
C TYR A 250 37.28 32.39 -35.44
N ILE A 251 38.23 31.45 -35.32
CA ILE A 251 39.49 31.44 -36.04
C ILE A 251 39.71 30.09 -36.73
N ILE A 252 40.29 30.13 -37.92
CA ILE A 252 40.95 29.00 -38.58
C ILE A 252 42.42 29.35 -38.73
N PHE A 253 43.32 28.41 -38.48
CA PHE A 253 44.74 28.63 -38.74
C PHE A 253 45.46 27.40 -39.26
N SER A 254 46.57 27.65 -39.95
CA SER A 254 47.42 26.65 -40.59
C SER A 254 48.86 26.76 -40.15
N PHE A 255 49.56 25.64 -40.09
CA PHE A 255 50.98 25.56 -39.78
C PHE A 255 51.64 24.35 -40.43
N SER A 256 52.96 24.39 -40.60
CA SER A 256 53.73 23.25 -41.09
C SER A 256 53.88 22.17 -40.02
N HIS A 257 53.68 20.90 -40.39
CA HIS A 257 53.90 19.73 -39.54
C HIS A 257 54.90 18.76 -40.21
N ASN A 258 55.83 18.22 -39.42
CA ASN A 258 56.79 17.18 -39.83
C ASN A 258 57.33 16.44 -38.59
N ASP A 259 58.23 15.48 -38.78
CA ASP A 259 58.82 14.69 -37.69
C ASP A 259 59.52 15.53 -36.61
N ASN A 260 60.06 16.70 -36.96
CA ASN A 260 60.68 17.63 -36.01
C ASN A 260 59.64 18.48 -35.25
N PHE A 261 58.38 18.54 -35.73
CA PHE A 261 57.27 19.31 -35.18
C PHE A 261 55.97 18.49 -35.17
N PRO A 262 55.87 17.47 -34.29
CA PRO A 262 54.72 16.58 -34.28
C PRO A 262 53.43 17.29 -33.83
N LEU A 263 52.27 16.88 -34.36
CA LEU A 263 50.95 17.42 -33.97
C LEU A 263 50.72 17.32 -32.46
N ASP A 264 51.25 16.27 -31.83
CA ASP A 264 51.19 16.00 -30.38
C ASP A 264 52.04 16.94 -29.53
N SER A 265 52.68 17.95 -30.11
CA SER A 265 53.44 19.00 -29.41
C SER A 265 52.88 20.40 -29.63
N TYR A 266 51.77 20.52 -30.36
CA TYR A 266 51.21 21.80 -30.76
C TYR A 266 50.12 22.27 -29.82
N MET A 267 50.12 23.57 -29.53
CA MET A 267 49.07 24.21 -28.76
C MET A 267 48.81 25.64 -29.19
N CYS A 268 47.58 26.08 -28.93
CA CYS A 268 47.16 27.47 -28.95
C CYS A 268 46.34 27.72 -27.68
N ASN A 269 46.49 28.89 -27.05
CA ASN A 269 45.72 29.27 -25.86
C ASN A 269 45.26 30.73 -25.94
N TYR A 270 44.28 31.08 -25.10
CA TYR A 270 43.89 32.47 -24.87
C TYR A 270 44.98 33.23 -24.12
N GLY A 271 45.17 34.52 -24.44
CA GLY A 271 46.09 35.41 -23.73
C GLY A 271 47.36 35.75 -24.50
N ASP A 272 48.30 36.40 -23.81
CA ASP A 272 49.53 36.99 -24.39
C ASP A 272 50.83 36.24 -24.07
N SER A 273 50.71 35.07 -23.46
CA SER A 273 51.81 34.12 -23.27
C SER A 273 51.40 32.72 -23.68
N LEU A 274 52.38 31.92 -24.11
CA LEU A 274 52.15 30.51 -24.37
C LEU A 274 52.17 29.76 -23.04
N GLU A 275 51.08 29.07 -22.73
CA GLU A 275 50.98 28.25 -21.53
C GLU A 275 51.87 27.00 -21.60
N ALA A 276 52.02 26.30 -20.47
CA ALA A 276 52.68 24.99 -20.45
C ALA A 276 51.93 24.01 -21.37
N PHE A 277 52.68 23.18 -22.10
CA PHE A 277 52.06 22.23 -23.03
C PHE A 277 51.14 21.25 -22.32
N GLU A 278 49.95 21.09 -22.88
CA GLU A 278 48.96 20.08 -22.51
C GLU A 278 48.19 19.60 -23.75
N THR A 279 47.65 18.40 -23.68
CA THR A 279 46.78 17.85 -24.73
C THR A 279 45.42 18.56 -24.75
N TYR A 280 44.80 18.65 -25.92
CA TYR A 280 43.42 19.12 -26.07
C TYR A 280 42.43 18.23 -25.31
N GLY A 281 41.46 18.84 -24.63
CA GLY A 281 40.50 18.18 -23.76
C GLY A 281 40.61 18.63 -22.30
N GLY A 282 39.47 18.79 -21.61
CA GLY A 282 39.41 19.38 -20.27
C GLY A 282 40.20 18.64 -19.19
N LYS A 283 40.58 19.35 -18.12
CA LYS A 283 41.23 18.76 -16.94
C LYS A 283 40.17 18.21 -15.98
N LEU A 284 40.39 16.98 -15.52
CA LEU A 284 39.75 16.42 -14.31
C LEU A 284 40.69 16.67 -13.13
N THR A 285 40.30 17.53 -12.20
CA THR A 285 41.01 17.67 -10.92
C THR A 285 40.50 16.62 -9.92
N LEU A 286 41.31 16.27 -8.91
CA LEU A 286 40.86 15.41 -7.82
C LEU A 286 39.65 16.01 -7.08
N GLU A 287 39.59 17.34 -6.99
CA GLU A 287 38.48 18.13 -6.43
C GLU A 287 37.17 17.93 -7.23
N ASN A 288 37.24 17.79 -8.57
CA ASN A 288 36.09 17.47 -9.43
C ASN A 288 35.67 15.99 -9.37
N MET A 289 36.58 15.08 -8.99
CA MET A 289 36.24 13.70 -8.70
C MET A 289 35.51 13.58 -7.36
N GLU A 290 35.95 14.33 -6.34
CA GLU A 290 35.31 14.37 -5.03
C GLU A 290 33.96 15.11 -5.07
N SER A 291 33.79 16.16 -5.87
CA SER A 291 32.49 16.82 -6.05
C SER A 291 31.47 15.92 -6.76
N ASN A 292 31.89 15.15 -7.77
CA ASN A 292 31.03 14.16 -8.44
C ASN A 292 30.75 12.93 -7.57
N LEU A 293 31.63 12.61 -6.60
CA LEU A 293 31.35 11.60 -5.59
C LEU A 293 30.35 12.13 -4.56
N ALA A 294 30.48 13.39 -4.13
CA ALA A 294 29.51 14.06 -3.25
C ALA A 294 28.14 14.23 -3.92
N ASP A 295 28.07 14.56 -5.21
CA ASP A 295 26.83 14.63 -5.98
C ASP A 295 26.24 13.25 -6.27
N LYS A 296 27.08 12.21 -6.45
CA LYS A 296 26.61 10.82 -6.50
C LYS A 296 26.08 10.32 -5.15
N ILE A 297 26.71 10.73 -4.04
CA ILE A 297 26.22 10.47 -2.68
C ILE A 297 24.89 11.23 -2.43
N ASN A 298 24.74 12.47 -2.93
CA ASN A 298 23.49 13.24 -2.90
C ASN A 298 22.42 12.74 -3.89
N SER A 299 22.79 11.89 -4.86
CA SER A 299 21.87 11.25 -5.82
C SER A 299 21.41 9.84 -5.41
N ILE A 300 21.94 9.30 -4.31
CA ILE A 300 21.30 8.17 -3.62
C ILE A 300 19.99 8.73 -3.06
N PRO A 301 18.81 8.13 -3.35
CA PRO A 301 17.54 8.68 -2.90
C PRO A 301 17.43 8.54 -1.38
N TYR A 302 17.90 9.54 -0.66
CA TYR A 302 17.58 9.76 0.73
C TYR A 302 16.96 11.14 0.84
N GLY A 303 15.65 11.15 1.11
CA GLY A 303 14.87 12.38 1.18
C GLY A 303 14.43 12.90 -0.18
N LYS A 304 13.66 12.12 -0.94
CA LYS A 304 12.48 12.80 -1.52
C LYS A 304 11.71 13.30 -0.31
N ILE A 305 11.64 14.63 -0.15
CA ILE A 305 10.60 15.21 0.69
C ILE A 305 9.31 14.74 0.03
N VAL A 306 8.74 13.69 0.60
CA VAL A 306 7.35 13.40 0.34
C VAL A 306 6.60 14.42 1.18
N GLU A 307 5.90 15.32 0.52
CA GLU A 307 4.89 16.16 1.18
C GLU A 307 3.80 15.23 1.70
N GLY A 308 3.94 14.80 2.96
CA GLY A 308 2.87 14.07 3.62
C GLY A 308 1.75 15.02 4.01
N ILE A 309 0.56 14.46 4.16
CA ILE A 309 -0.62 15.18 4.61
C ILE A 309 -0.48 15.40 6.12
N PRO A 310 -0.48 16.65 6.62
CA PRO A 310 -0.53 16.90 8.06
C PRO A 310 -1.75 16.22 8.69
N SER A 311 -1.58 15.61 9.86
CA SER A 311 -2.69 15.06 10.66
C SER A 311 -3.72 16.15 10.96
N LYS A 312 -5.00 15.77 11.12
CA LYS A 312 -6.03 16.73 11.57
C LYS A 312 -5.81 17.14 13.02
N ASN A 313 -5.20 16.28 13.83
CA ASN A 313 -4.81 16.63 15.19
C ASN A 313 -3.67 17.66 15.14
N LEU A 314 -3.94 18.86 15.65
CA LEU A 314 -3.01 19.96 15.80
C LEU A 314 -2.24 19.90 17.13
N LEU A 315 -2.64 19.00 18.04
CA LEU A 315 -2.05 18.85 19.36
C LEU A 315 -0.89 17.85 19.31
N ASN A 316 0.33 18.36 19.38
CA ASN A 316 1.54 17.56 19.54
C ASN A 316 1.81 17.28 21.04
N SER A 317 1.61 16.05 21.51
CA SER A 317 1.81 15.69 22.92
C SER A 317 3.27 15.82 23.38
N ALA A 318 4.25 15.72 22.46
CA ALA A 318 5.67 15.92 22.75
C ALA A 318 6.01 17.38 23.12
N ASP A 319 5.16 18.32 22.75
CA ASP A 319 5.34 19.75 23.02
C ASP A 319 4.78 20.16 24.40
N PHE A 320 4.25 19.20 25.15
CA PHE A 320 3.68 19.44 26.47
C PHE A 320 4.76 19.32 27.53
N THR A 321 4.98 20.41 28.27
CA THR A 321 5.79 20.35 29.48
C THR A 321 4.98 19.62 30.55
N ILE A 322 5.48 18.44 30.95
CA ILE A 322 4.90 17.68 32.07
C ILE A 322 4.88 18.62 33.28
N ARG A 323 3.71 18.77 33.91
CA ARG A 323 3.44 19.46 35.19
C ARG A 323 2.86 20.88 35.15
N SER A 324 1.95 21.19 34.24
CA SER A 324 1.20 22.46 34.30
C SER A 324 -0.12 22.45 33.55
N TYR A 325 -1.01 23.37 33.90
CA TYR A 325 -2.19 23.72 33.11
C TYR A 325 -2.25 25.23 32.82
N VAL A 326 -3.02 25.62 31.80
CA VAL A 326 -3.37 27.02 31.53
C VAL A 326 -4.54 27.46 32.38
N ASP A 327 -4.32 28.48 33.20
CA ASP A 327 -5.41 29.15 33.90
C ASP A 327 -6.23 29.94 32.87
N PRO A 328 -7.52 29.58 32.65
CA PRO A 328 -8.34 30.23 31.64
C PRO A 328 -8.58 31.72 31.91
N SER A 329 -8.49 32.16 33.17
CA SER A 329 -8.78 33.53 33.58
C SER A 329 -7.58 34.46 33.37
N THR A 330 -6.37 33.97 33.64
CA THR A 330 -5.14 34.77 33.57
C THR A 330 -4.30 34.47 32.33
N GLY A 331 -4.48 33.30 31.71
CA GLY A 331 -3.67 32.82 30.58
C GLY A 331 -2.24 32.49 30.97
N LYS A 332 -1.98 32.29 32.26
CA LYS A 332 -0.66 31.96 32.78
C LYS A 332 -0.58 30.46 33.10
N PRO A 333 0.62 29.86 33.01
CA PRO A 333 0.83 28.49 33.44
C PRO A 333 0.69 28.40 34.96
N VAL A 334 -0.03 27.38 35.42
CA VAL A 334 -0.14 27.00 36.83
C VAL A 334 0.46 25.61 37.00
N SER A 335 1.39 25.47 37.93
CA SER A 335 2.05 24.20 38.24
C SER A 335 1.04 23.19 38.77
N SER A 336 1.02 21.99 38.20
CA SER A 336 0.16 20.89 38.65
C SER A 336 0.71 19.56 38.15
N ALA A 337 0.86 18.57 39.02
CA ALA A 337 1.36 17.25 38.64
C ALA A 337 0.37 16.42 37.79
N ASP A 338 -0.92 16.79 37.79
CA ASP A 338 -1.99 16.01 37.17
C ASP A 338 -2.27 16.41 35.72
N TYR A 339 -1.71 17.55 35.30
CA TYR A 339 -1.98 18.16 34.01
C TYR A 339 -0.71 18.36 33.18
N SER A 340 -0.94 18.36 31.88
CA SER A 340 0.04 18.75 30.87
C SER A 340 -0.53 19.90 30.05
N SER A 341 0.35 20.82 29.63
CA SER A 341 0.00 21.93 28.73
C SER A 341 1.09 22.20 27.69
N ASN A 342 0.71 22.73 26.53
CA ASN A 342 1.61 23.09 25.43
C ASN A 342 2.14 24.53 25.52
N PHE A 343 2.25 25.11 26.72
CA PHE A 343 2.74 26.49 26.87
C PHE A 343 4.09 26.74 26.21
N GLY A 344 4.98 25.75 26.20
CA GLY A 344 6.29 25.87 25.56
C GLY A 344 6.22 26.04 24.04
N LYS A 345 5.18 25.50 23.39
CA LYS A 345 4.94 25.59 21.95
C LYS A 345 3.42 25.63 21.66
N PRO A 346 2.81 26.82 21.72
CA PRO A 346 1.39 26.99 21.45
C PRO A 346 1.00 26.57 20.01
N ILE A 347 -0.22 26.04 19.85
CA ILE A 347 -0.77 25.68 18.54
C ILE A 347 -1.06 26.96 17.76
N LYS A 348 -0.62 27.03 16.50
CA LYS A 348 -0.95 28.16 15.62
C LYS A 348 -2.40 28.08 15.17
N VAL A 349 -3.12 29.20 15.29
CA VAL A 349 -4.52 29.32 14.93
C VAL A 349 -4.78 30.56 14.10
N ASN A 350 -5.85 30.55 13.31
CA ASN A 350 -6.34 31.71 12.58
C ASN A 350 -7.47 32.36 13.35
N GLY A 351 -7.47 33.68 13.44
CA GLY A 351 -8.55 34.43 14.06
C GLY A 351 -9.89 34.22 13.33
N GLY A 352 -10.98 34.19 14.09
CA GLY A 352 -12.34 33.94 13.58
C GLY A 352 -12.63 32.47 13.24
N GLN A 353 -11.62 31.60 13.22
CA GLN A 353 -11.77 30.18 12.90
C GLN A 353 -12.29 29.36 14.09
N ALA A 354 -13.20 28.42 13.83
CA ALA A 354 -13.62 27.41 14.79
C ALA A 354 -12.57 26.30 14.91
N TYR A 355 -12.39 25.78 16.12
CA TYR A 355 -11.57 24.61 16.44
C TYR A 355 -12.39 23.67 17.32
N THR A 356 -12.27 22.36 17.13
CA THR A 356 -12.93 21.40 18.00
C THR A 356 -11.91 20.68 18.86
N ILE A 357 -12.19 20.56 20.15
CA ILE A 357 -11.32 19.94 21.17
C ILE A 357 -12.03 18.72 21.79
N ARG A 358 -11.27 17.67 22.12
CA ARG A 358 -11.75 16.49 22.87
C ARG A 358 -10.71 16.14 23.93
N ASN A 359 -11.16 15.75 25.13
CA ASN A 359 -10.28 15.37 26.24
C ASN A 359 -9.29 16.46 26.69
N VAL A 360 -9.61 17.72 26.38
CA VAL A 360 -8.93 18.92 26.83
C VAL A 360 -9.77 19.56 27.93
N THR A 361 -9.16 19.88 29.08
CA THR A 361 -9.84 20.51 30.23
C THR A 361 -9.79 22.03 30.16
N PHE A 362 -8.67 22.63 29.78
CA PHE A 362 -8.49 24.08 29.77
C PHE A 362 -7.94 24.55 28.44
N TYR A 363 -8.34 25.75 28.01
CA TYR A 363 -7.81 26.36 26.80
C TYR A 363 -7.72 27.89 26.92
N CYS A 364 -6.76 28.50 26.23
CA CYS A 364 -6.61 29.94 26.08
C CYS A 364 -6.12 30.32 24.68
N PHE A 365 -6.71 31.37 24.12
CA PHE A 365 -6.25 32.02 22.90
C PHE A 365 -5.37 33.22 23.21
N TYR A 366 -4.33 33.42 22.41
CA TYR A 366 -3.41 34.55 22.49
C TYR A 366 -3.20 35.18 21.12
N ASP A 367 -2.84 36.45 21.10
CA ASP A 367 -2.41 37.15 19.90
C ASP A 367 -0.95 36.80 19.51
N ASN A 368 -0.44 37.45 18.46
CA ASN A 368 0.95 37.29 17.99
C ASN A 368 2.02 37.77 18.99
N ASN A 369 1.64 38.58 19.98
CA ASN A 369 2.52 39.09 21.03
C ASN A 369 2.42 38.28 22.33
N ASN A 370 1.81 37.09 22.27
CA ASN A 370 1.52 36.22 23.41
C ASN A 370 0.66 36.89 24.51
N GLN A 371 -0.16 37.88 24.15
CA GLN A 371 -1.14 38.46 25.06
C GLN A 371 -2.43 37.63 25.04
N ARG A 372 -2.95 37.29 26.22
CA ARG A 372 -4.19 36.52 26.34
C ARG A 372 -5.37 37.31 25.76
N LEU A 373 -6.16 36.66 24.93
CA LEU A 373 -7.41 37.18 24.38
C LEU A 373 -8.61 36.60 25.12
N SER A 374 -8.70 35.27 25.21
CA SER A 374 -9.82 34.56 25.84
C SER A 374 -9.38 33.19 26.36
N GLY A 375 -10.23 32.54 27.15
CA GLY A 375 -10.00 31.19 27.64
C GLY A 375 -11.24 30.61 28.29
N GLY A 376 -11.28 29.28 28.40
CA GLY A 376 -12.37 28.57 29.04
C GLY A 376 -11.94 27.23 29.62
N SER A 377 -12.89 26.60 30.32
CA SER A 377 -12.75 25.24 30.85
C SER A 377 -13.82 24.33 30.24
N ASN A 378 -13.40 23.17 29.76
CA ASN A 378 -14.26 22.07 29.37
C ASN A 378 -14.31 21.05 30.51
N GLY A 379 -15.18 21.30 31.49
CA GLY A 379 -15.27 20.48 32.71
C GLY A 379 -15.76 19.04 32.49
N SER A 380 -16.54 18.80 31.43
CA SER A 380 -16.94 17.44 31.01
C SER A 380 -15.81 16.73 30.28
N ASN A 381 -14.86 17.51 29.76
CA ASN A 381 -13.62 16.99 29.21
C ASN A 381 -13.94 16.12 27.95
N GLY A 382 -15.14 16.33 27.40
CA GLY A 382 -15.66 15.69 26.18
C GLY A 382 -15.39 16.57 24.96
N GLU A 383 -16.20 16.43 23.93
CA GLU A 383 -16.10 17.24 22.73
C GLU A 383 -16.68 18.64 22.93
N MET A 384 -15.95 19.65 22.47
CA MET A 384 -16.37 21.04 22.51
C MET A 384 -15.79 21.79 21.32
N THR A 385 -16.60 22.59 20.63
CA THR A 385 -16.11 23.54 19.63
C THR A 385 -15.84 24.90 20.30
N ILE A 386 -14.65 25.44 20.07
CA ILE A 386 -14.18 26.73 20.54
C ILE A 386 -13.87 27.63 19.34
N THR A 387 -14.26 28.90 19.40
CA THR A 387 -14.01 29.86 18.31
C THR A 387 -12.86 30.78 18.69
N ALA A 388 -11.84 30.84 17.82
CA ALA A 388 -10.72 31.74 17.98
C ALA A 388 -11.18 33.21 17.80
N PRO A 389 -10.88 34.12 18.73
CA PRO A 389 -11.11 35.56 18.52
C PRO A 389 -10.41 36.07 17.24
N GLU A 390 -10.92 37.12 16.60
CA GLU A 390 -10.40 37.66 15.32
C GLU A 390 -8.88 37.94 15.31
N ASN A 391 -8.30 38.31 16.45
CA ASN A 391 -6.87 38.60 16.57
C ASN A 391 -6.03 37.42 17.11
N ALA A 392 -6.62 36.23 17.25
CA ALA A 392 -5.94 35.07 17.80
C ALA A 392 -4.94 34.50 16.80
N ALA A 393 -3.75 34.20 17.30
CA ALA A 393 -2.66 33.57 16.55
C ALA A 393 -2.14 32.28 17.21
N ASN A 394 -2.38 32.13 18.51
CA ASN A 394 -1.89 31.01 19.30
C ASN A 394 -2.99 30.44 20.21
N LEU A 395 -3.01 29.13 20.36
CA LEU A 395 -3.88 28.38 21.25
C LEU A 395 -3.03 27.52 22.20
N VAL A 396 -3.22 27.73 23.50
CA VAL A 396 -2.71 26.85 24.55
C VAL A 396 -3.86 26.03 25.08
N VAL A 397 -3.64 24.73 25.23
CA VAL A 397 -4.60 23.78 25.80
C VAL A 397 -3.95 23.01 26.94
N SER A 398 -4.77 22.44 27.81
CA SER A 398 -4.30 21.55 28.88
C SER A 398 -5.26 20.39 29.08
N TYR A 399 -4.69 19.21 29.28
CA TYR A 399 -5.45 17.98 29.52
C TYR A 399 -4.91 17.25 30.76
N PRO A 400 -5.73 16.40 31.41
CA PRO A 400 -5.27 15.53 32.49
C PRO A 400 -4.34 14.46 31.92
N ASN A 401 -3.26 14.12 32.63
CA ASN A 401 -2.24 13.17 32.14
C ASN A 401 -2.81 11.79 31.77
N SER A 402 -3.91 11.36 32.39
CA SER A 402 -4.64 10.12 32.04
C SER A 402 -5.24 10.10 30.63
N ARG A 403 -5.26 11.25 29.93
CA ARG A 403 -5.87 11.43 28.60
C ARG A 403 -4.86 11.77 27.51
N ALA A 404 -3.56 11.63 27.78
CA ALA A 404 -2.50 11.99 26.85
C ALA A 404 -2.65 11.32 25.47
N ASN A 405 -3.20 10.10 25.42
CA ASN A 405 -3.37 9.33 24.18
C ASN A 405 -4.73 9.53 23.49
N THR A 406 -5.57 10.45 23.99
CA THR A 406 -6.92 10.68 23.45
C THR A 406 -7.28 12.17 23.37
N ALA A 407 -6.39 13.08 23.80
CA ALA A 407 -6.53 14.52 23.67
C ALA A 407 -6.27 14.97 22.23
N MET A 408 -7.19 15.76 21.68
CA MET A 408 -7.16 16.13 20.27
C MET A 408 -7.69 17.54 20.07
N VAL A 409 -7.08 18.27 19.14
CA VAL A 409 -7.52 19.58 18.66
C VAL A 409 -7.57 19.54 17.15
N THR A 410 -8.71 19.85 16.53
CA THR A 410 -8.86 19.95 15.08
C THR A 410 -9.30 21.35 14.68
N SER A 411 -8.99 21.75 13.45
CA SER A 411 -9.61 22.93 12.84
C SER A 411 -11.01 22.60 12.33
N GLY A 412 -11.96 23.52 12.53
CA GLY A 412 -13.36 23.39 12.12
C GLY A 412 -14.28 22.84 13.21
N TYR A 413 -15.46 22.41 12.78
CA TYR A 413 -16.58 21.96 13.64
C TYR A 413 -16.59 20.45 13.88
N GLU A 414 -15.72 19.71 13.20
CA GLU A 414 -15.66 18.26 13.28
C GLU A 414 -14.32 17.83 13.87
N ILE A 415 -14.36 16.84 14.76
CA ILE A 415 -13.15 16.29 15.39
C ILE A 415 -12.73 14.94 14.79
N GLY A 416 -13.68 14.15 14.29
CA GLY A 416 -13.41 12.81 13.77
C GLY A 416 -12.94 11.79 14.82
N GLU A 417 -12.37 10.70 14.34
CA GLU A 417 -11.69 9.71 15.18
C GLU A 417 -10.34 10.27 15.68
N TYR A 418 -9.87 9.74 16.81
CA TYR A 418 -8.55 10.14 17.32
C TYR A 418 -7.46 9.75 16.32
N GLU A 419 -6.58 10.70 16.03
CA GLU A 419 -5.30 10.44 15.38
C GLU A 419 -4.20 11.23 16.10
N SER A 420 -2.97 10.69 16.10
CA SER A 420 -1.81 11.38 16.62
C SER A 420 -1.40 12.56 15.74
N TYR A 421 -0.80 13.58 16.34
CA TYR A 421 -0.14 14.66 15.59
C TYR A 421 1.02 14.11 14.75
N GLY A 422 1.14 14.56 13.50
CA GLY A 422 2.25 14.19 12.62
C GLY A 422 1.98 14.45 11.15
N VAL A 423 2.82 13.87 10.29
CA VAL A 423 2.71 13.94 8.83
C VAL A 423 2.47 12.52 8.29
N LYS A 424 1.41 12.33 7.50
CA LYS A 424 1.02 11.04 6.92
C LYS A 424 1.44 10.94 5.46
N LEU A 425 2.10 9.86 5.09
CA LEU A 425 2.40 9.55 3.69
C LEU A 425 1.23 8.75 3.09
N THR A 426 0.73 9.16 1.92
CA THR A 426 -0.28 8.37 1.21
C THR A 426 0.38 7.21 0.46
N ALA A 427 -0.26 6.05 0.35
CA ALA A 427 0.41 4.84 -0.17
C ALA A 427 0.90 4.96 -1.64
N ASP A 428 0.35 5.90 -2.39
CA ASP A 428 0.67 6.21 -3.79
C ASP A 428 2.00 6.96 -3.97
N VAL A 429 2.52 7.61 -2.93
CA VAL A 429 3.85 8.27 -2.97
C VAL A 429 4.99 7.31 -2.63
N LEU A 430 4.65 6.12 -2.09
CA LEU A 430 5.64 5.10 -1.75
C LEU A 430 6.08 4.34 -3.01
N PRO A 431 7.37 3.99 -3.14
CA PRO A 431 7.86 3.07 -4.16
C PRO A 431 7.02 1.79 -4.20
N ILE A 432 6.84 1.18 -5.38
CA ILE A 432 5.98 0.01 -5.58
C ILE A 432 6.42 -1.16 -4.68
N GLU A 433 7.72 -1.28 -4.42
CA GLU A 433 8.33 -2.30 -3.56
C GLU A 433 7.92 -2.14 -2.10
N ILE A 434 7.70 -0.90 -1.65
CA ILE A 434 7.18 -0.57 -0.33
C ILE A 434 5.65 -0.67 -0.32
N ARG A 435 4.97 -0.22 -1.37
CA ARG A 435 3.51 -0.32 -1.51
C ARG A 435 3.01 -1.78 -1.52
N ASN A 436 3.75 -2.68 -2.15
CA ASN A 436 3.43 -4.11 -2.18
C ASN A 436 3.56 -4.78 -0.80
N GLN A 437 4.35 -4.21 0.12
CA GLN A 437 4.37 -4.65 1.53
C GLN A 437 3.11 -4.23 2.29
N PHE A 438 2.36 -3.26 1.75
CA PHE A 438 1.12 -2.76 2.36
C PHE A 438 -0.16 -3.28 1.68
N SER A 439 -0.03 -4.08 0.61
CA SER A 439 -1.14 -4.56 -0.21
C SER A 439 -1.32 -6.06 -0.05
N GLU A 440 -2.57 -6.51 0.09
CA GLU A 440 -2.88 -7.94 0.26
C GLU A 440 -2.38 -8.74 -0.96
N PRO A 441 -1.62 -9.82 -0.75
CA PRO A 441 -1.21 -10.70 -1.84
C PRO A 441 -2.42 -11.27 -2.57
N ILE A 442 -2.34 -11.30 -3.91
CA ILE A 442 -3.43 -11.82 -4.74
C ILE A 442 -3.50 -13.35 -4.58
N LYS A 443 -4.66 -13.86 -4.15
CA LYS A 443 -4.98 -15.29 -4.17
C LYS A 443 -5.18 -15.75 -5.61
N ASN A 444 -4.27 -16.59 -6.10
CA ASN A 444 -4.28 -17.21 -7.42
C ASN A 444 -3.86 -18.69 -7.31
N ILE A 445 -4.84 -19.55 -7.04
CA ILE A 445 -4.62 -20.96 -6.73
C ILE A 445 -4.05 -21.71 -7.93
N SER A 446 -2.87 -22.29 -7.75
CA SER A 446 -2.18 -23.09 -8.76
C SER A 446 -2.56 -24.58 -8.68
N LYS A 447 -2.81 -25.08 -7.47
CA LYS A 447 -3.20 -26.47 -7.23
C LYS A 447 -4.25 -26.57 -6.13
N THR A 448 -5.30 -27.36 -6.38
CA THR A 448 -6.33 -27.70 -5.39
C THR A 448 -6.13 -29.13 -4.92
N LEU A 449 -6.16 -29.35 -3.60
CA LEU A 449 -6.21 -30.66 -2.98
C LEU A 449 -7.61 -30.87 -2.38
N ILE A 450 -8.09 -32.11 -2.39
CA ILE A 450 -9.40 -32.50 -1.86
C ILE A 450 -9.16 -33.41 -0.65
N VAL A 451 -9.85 -33.13 0.45
CA VAL A 451 -9.89 -34.00 1.63
C VAL A 451 -11.32 -34.53 1.77
N ASP A 452 -11.48 -35.84 1.61
CA ASP A 452 -12.78 -36.53 1.69
C ASP A 452 -12.55 -37.98 2.12
N SER A 453 -12.79 -38.25 3.40
CA SER A 453 -12.64 -39.57 4.03
C SER A 453 -13.55 -40.65 3.44
N SER A 454 -14.60 -40.27 2.69
CA SER A 454 -15.51 -41.20 2.02
C SER A 454 -14.96 -41.73 0.69
N LYS A 455 -13.92 -41.09 0.14
CA LYS A 455 -13.32 -41.45 -1.15
C LYS A 455 -12.13 -42.38 -0.99
N THR A 456 -11.74 -43.02 -2.09
CA THR A 456 -10.45 -43.71 -2.19
C THR A 456 -9.33 -42.68 -2.36
N GLU A 457 -8.25 -42.84 -1.61
CA GLU A 457 -7.08 -41.96 -1.70
C GLU A 457 -6.41 -42.04 -3.09
N ASP A 458 -6.15 -40.89 -3.68
CA ASP A 458 -5.50 -40.73 -4.99
C ASP A 458 -4.62 -39.47 -4.95
N THR A 459 -3.43 -39.64 -4.37
CA THR A 459 -2.48 -38.54 -4.14
C THR A 459 -1.92 -37.94 -5.44
N GLU A 460 -1.91 -38.70 -6.54
CA GLU A 460 -1.49 -38.21 -7.86
C GLU A 460 -2.44 -37.13 -8.37
N ASN A 461 -3.75 -37.35 -8.17
CA ASN A 461 -4.79 -36.39 -8.52
C ASN A 461 -5.17 -35.43 -7.38
N GLY A 462 -4.44 -35.46 -6.26
CA GLY A 462 -4.61 -34.55 -5.14
C GLY A 462 -5.83 -34.84 -4.26
N VAL A 463 -6.33 -36.08 -4.26
CA VAL A 463 -7.40 -36.54 -3.36
C VAL A 463 -6.81 -37.30 -2.18
N TYR A 464 -7.11 -36.83 -0.98
CA TYR A 464 -6.64 -37.36 0.28
C TYR A 464 -7.80 -37.75 1.17
N THR A 465 -7.60 -38.76 2.00
CA THR A 465 -8.61 -39.19 3.00
C THR A 465 -8.37 -38.58 4.36
N ASN A 466 -7.28 -37.84 4.54
CA ASN A 466 -6.84 -37.28 5.80
C ASN A 466 -6.28 -35.86 5.62
N LEU A 467 -6.75 -34.91 6.41
CA LEU A 467 -6.34 -33.51 6.31
C LEU A 467 -4.85 -33.30 6.59
N ARG A 468 -4.29 -34.01 7.58
CA ARG A 468 -2.88 -33.87 7.93
C ARG A 468 -1.99 -34.36 6.79
N THR A 469 -2.30 -35.49 6.16
CA THR A 469 -1.50 -36.00 5.04
C THR A 469 -1.59 -35.09 3.81
N ALA A 470 -2.78 -34.56 3.49
CA ALA A 470 -2.97 -33.57 2.45
C ALA A 470 -2.12 -32.32 2.71
N PHE A 471 -2.19 -31.79 3.94
CA PHE A 471 -1.44 -30.61 4.33
C PHE A 471 0.08 -30.86 4.30
N ASP A 472 0.55 -31.97 4.86
CA ASP A 472 1.96 -32.35 4.92
C ASP A 472 2.57 -32.59 3.52
N SER A 473 1.76 -33.02 2.54
CA SER A 473 2.20 -33.21 1.15
C SER A 473 2.68 -31.93 0.45
N ILE A 474 2.22 -30.76 0.91
CA ILE A 474 2.60 -29.47 0.36
C ILE A 474 4.00 -29.10 0.88
N THR A 475 5.01 -29.15 0.03
CA THR A 475 6.42 -28.90 0.41
C THR A 475 7.06 -27.74 -0.36
N ASP A 476 6.37 -27.21 -1.36
CA ASP A 476 6.91 -26.26 -2.33
C ASP A 476 5.98 -25.07 -2.60
N SER A 477 5.11 -24.73 -1.64
CA SER A 477 4.21 -23.60 -1.77
C SER A 477 4.97 -22.27 -1.76
N ALA A 478 4.55 -21.37 -2.64
CA ALA A 478 5.20 -20.08 -2.87
C ALA A 478 4.22 -19.12 -3.58
N VAL A 479 4.61 -17.86 -3.74
CA VAL A 479 3.78 -16.81 -4.38
C VAL A 479 3.26 -17.19 -5.77
N ASN A 480 4.06 -17.93 -6.53
CA ASN A 480 3.76 -18.42 -7.88
C ASN A 480 3.27 -19.89 -7.91
N LYS A 481 3.13 -20.52 -6.74
CA LYS A 481 2.68 -21.91 -6.58
C LYS A 481 1.82 -22.03 -5.34
N GLN A 482 0.59 -21.53 -5.47
CA GLN A 482 -0.37 -21.42 -4.37
C GLN A 482 -1.26 -22.65 -4.29
N TYR A 483 -1.61 -23.05 -3.07
CA TYR A 483 -2.40 -24.26 -2.81
C TYR A 483 -3.71 -23.95 -2.08
N GLU A 484 -4.79 -24.62 -2.47
CA GLU A 484 -6.03 -24.65 -1.69
C GLU A 484 -6.42 -26.08 -1.36
N ILE A 485 -6.63 -26.38 -0.07
CA ILE A 485 -7.16 -27.64 0.41
C ILE A 485 -8.65 -27.46 0.64
N ILE A 486 -9.49 -28.20 -0.09
CA ILE A 486 -10.95 -28.21 0.06
C ILE A 486 -11.35 -29.44 0.89
N VAL A 487 -11.97 -29.21 2.04
CA VAL A 487 -12.36 -30.26 2.99
C VAL A 487 -13.85 -30.55 2.89
N TYR A 488 -14.20 -31.75 2.44
CA TYR A 488 -15.58 -32.24 2.35
C TYR A 488 -16.04 -32.95 3.63
N ASP A 489 -15.12 -33.39 4.47
CA ASP A 489 -15.46 -34.06 5.73
C ASP A 489 -16.27 -33.11 6.63
N ASN A 490 -17.36 -33.64 7.18
CA ASN A 490 -18.24 -32.90 8.08
C ASN A 490 -17.60 -32.72 9.47
N GLU A 491 -16.75 -33.66 9.88
CA GLU A 491 -16.08 -33.62 11.17
C GLU A 491 -14.68 -34.22 11.05
N ILE A 492 -13.69 -33.52 11.62
CA ILE A 492 -12.31 -33.97 11.74
C ILE A 492 -11.91 -33.78 13.21
N ASN A 493 -11.61 -34.87 13.91
CA ASN A 493 -11.06 -34.83 15.25
C ASN A 493 -9.53 -34.71 15.19
N PHE A 494 -9.01 -33.63 15.72
CA PHE A 494 -7.56 -33.38 15.78
C PHE A 494 -6.84 -34.30 16.75
N GLU A 495 -7.54 -34.93 17.70
CA GLU A 495 -6.93 -35.96 18.54
C GLU A 495 -6.51 -37.19 17.71
N ASP A 496 -7.25 -37.53 16.63
CA ASP A 496 -6.89 -38.63 15.72
C ASP A 496 -5.70 -38.25 14.83
N LEU A 497 -5.62 -36.97 14.43
CA LEU A 497 -4.53 -36.45 13.61
C LEU A 497 -3.25 -36.22 14.42
N TYR A 498 -3.40 -35.84 15.68
CA TYR A 498 -2.36 -35.41 16.60
C TYR A 498 -2.60 -36.04 17.98
N PRO A 499 -2.41 -37.36 18.12
CA PRO A 499 -2.67 -38.05 19.38
C PRO A 499 -1.64 -37.65 20.44
N HIS A 500 -2.09 -37.38 21.66
CA HIS A 500 -1.24 -36.88 22.74
C HIS A 500 0.06 -37.71 22.97
N ALA A 501 0.00 -39.04 22.82
CA ALA A 501 1.16 -39.92 22.99
C ALA A 501 2.35 -39.61 22.06
N ASN A 502 2.10 -38.92 20.94
CA ASN A 502 3.11 -38.55 19.94
C ASN A 502 3.65 -37.12 20.15
N TRP A 503 3.28 -36.44 21.23
CA TRP A 503 3.83 -35.13 21.53
C TRP A 503 5.22 -35.27 22.19
N HIS A 504 6.21 -34.60 21.62
CA HIS A 504 7.60 -34.62 22.09
C HIS A 504 8.16 -33.21 22.33
N GLY A 505 7.29 -32.24 22.60
CA GLY A 505 7.63 -30.83 22.73
C GLY A 505 7.34 -30.01 21.47
N GLY A 506 7.21 -28.69 21.63
CA GLY A 506 6.89 -27.75 20.54
C GLY A 506 5.39 -27.64 20.23
N TYR A 507 5.07 -26.88 19.18
CA TYR A 507 3.69 -26.68 18.71
C TYR A 507 3.10 -27.95 18.10
N TYR A 508 1.82 -28.19 18.36
CA TYR A 508 1.10 -29.40 18.03
C TYR A 508 -0.25 -29.06 17.40
N GLY A 509 -0.46 -29.55 16.18
CA GLY A 509 -1.52 -29.11 15.27
C GLY A 509 -0.94 -28.77 13.89
N LEU A 510 -1.75 -28.15 13.03
CA LEU A 510 -1.27 -27.70 11.72
C LEU A 510 -0.32 -26.50 11.90
N ILE A 511 0.82 -26.51 11.24
CA ILE A 511 1.76 -25.38 11.23
C ILE A 511 1.63 -24.69 9.87
N ALA A 512 1.13 -23.45 9.87
CA ALA A 512 0.82 -22.71 8.66
C ALA A 512 1.99 -22.69 7.68
N LYS A 513 1.67 -22.86 6.39
CA LYS A 513 2.60 -22.83 5.26
C LYS A 513 2.29 -21.60 4.42
N ASP A 514 3.33 -21.01 3.81
CA ASP A 514 3.17 -19.82 2.98
C ASP A 514 2.40 -20.16 1.71
N TYR A 515 1.47 -19.29 1.31
CA TYR A 515 0.54 -19.45 0.19
C TYR A 515 -0.31 -20.75 0.22
N VAL A 516 -0.81 -21.12 1.40
CA VAL A 516 -1.73 -22.26 1.58
C VAL A 516 -3.06 -21.82 2.22
N TRP A 517 -4.16 -22.18 1.55
CA TRP A 517 -5.53 -21.98 2.03
C TRP A 517 -6.15 -23.31 2.42
N ILE A 518 -6.92 -23.32 3.51
CA ILE A 518 -7.76 -24.46 3.91
C ILE A 518 -9.21 -23.96 3.94
N THR A 519 -10.03 -24.52 3.07
CA THR A 519 -11.42 -24.08 2.84
C THR A 519 -12.34 -25.27 3.01
N SER A 520 -13.47 -25.11 3.70
CA SER A 520 -14.47 -26.19 3.74
C SER A 520 -15.21 -26.27 2.40
N ALA A 521 -15.83 -27.42 2.11
CA ALA A 521 -16.61 -27.58 0.89
C ALA A 521 -17.90 -26.73 0.87
N ASP A 522 -18.38 -26.29 2.04
CA ASP A 522 -19.55 -25.42 2.22
C ASP A 522 -19.22 -24.27 3.18
N PRO A 523 -18.41 -23.27 2.75
CA PRO A 523 -17.84 -22.27 3.64
C PRO A 523 -18.85 -21.26 4.18
N ASP A 524 -20.03 -21.15 3.56
CA ASP A 524 -21.12 -20.32 4.06
C ASP A 524 -21.92 -21.02 5.18
N ASN A 525 -21.68 -22.32 5.41
CA ASN A 525 -22.30 -23.10 6.47
C ASN A 525 -21.24 -23.75 7.39
N PRO A 526 -20.42 -22.95 8.11
CA PRO A 526 -19.30 -23.45 8.91
C PRO A 526 -19.70 -24.42 10.02
N SER A 527 -20.97 -24.46 10.43
CA SER A 527 -21.47 -25.44 11.39
C SER A 527 -21.53 -26.88 10.85
N LYS A 528 -21.44 -27.09 9.53
CA LYS A 528 -21.43 -28.42 8.91
C LYS A 528 -20.03 -29.04 8.83
N HIS A 529 -18.98 -28.24 9.00
CA HIS A 529 -17.59 -28.67 8.89
C HIS A 529 -16.84 -28.34 10.18
N LEU A 530 -16.70 -29.35 11.04
CA LEU A 530 -16.17 -29.24 12.38
C LEU A 530 -14.69 -29.68 12.43
N LEU A 531 -13.82 -28.81 12.90
CA LEU A 531 -12.46 -29.15 13.31
C LEU A 531 -12.45 -29.19 14.84
N LYS A 532 -12.55 -30.40 15.39
CA LYS A 532 -12.73 -30.63 16.83
C LYS A 532 -11.39 -30.95 17.49
N TRP A 533 -11.13 -30.39 18.68
CA TRP A 533 -10.03 -30.85 19.53
C TRP A 533 -10.33 -30.68 21.02
N ASP A 534 -10.65 -31.76 21.73
CA ASP A 534 -10.81 -31.70 23.19
C ASP A 534 -9.45 -31.57 23.92
N GLY A 535 -8.37 -32.06 23.31
CA GLY A 535 -7.01 -31.97 23.82
C GLY A 535 -6.71 -32.90 25.00
N HIS A 536 -7.73 -33.47 25.63
CA HIS A 536 -7.64 -34.43 26.74
C HIS A 536 -8.29 -35.78 26.43
N GLU A 537 -9.11 -35.90 25.36
CA GLU A 537 -9.88 -37.11 24.99
C GLU A 537 -9.08 -38.43 24.99
N SER A 538 -7.77 -38.40 24.68
CA SER A 538 -6.92 -39.60 24.69
C SER A 538 -6.32 -39.96 26.06
N LEU A 539 -6.66 -39.23 27.13
CA LEU A 539 -6.12 -39.39 28.48
C LEU A 539 -7.21 -39.90 29.45
N ALA A 540 -6.77 -40.49 30.56
CA ALA A 540 -7.68 -40.88 31.63
C ALA A 540 -8.27 -39.65 32.34
N ASP A 541 -9.52 -39.77 32.81
CA ASP A 541 -10.29 -38.68 33.42
C ASP A 541 -9.64 -38.02 34.65
N ASP A 542 -8.82 -38.77 35.38
CA ASP A 542 -8.11 -38.34 36.59
C ASP A 542 -6.76 -37.68 36.29
N VAL A 543 -6.31 -37.69 35.04
CA VAL A 543 -5.06 -37.05 34.59
C VAL A 543 -5.35 -35.62 34.14
N ASN A 544 -4.65 -34.65 34.71
CA ASN A 544 -4.65 -33.28 34.22
C ASN A 544 -3.46 -33.05 33.29
N LEU A 545 -3.68 -32.26 32.25
CA LEU A 545 -2.61 -31.69 31.42
C LEU A 545 -1.85 -30.62 32.20
N THR A 546 -0.55 -30.55 31.95
CA THR A 546 0.30 -29.44 32.33
C THR A 546 0.02 -28.22 31.44
N SER A 547 0.40 -27.03 31.92
CA SER A 547 0.31 -25.81 31.12
C SER A 547 1.08 -25.93 29.78
N ALA A 548 2.24 -26.59 29.79
CA ALA A 548 3.07 -26.75 28.59
C ALA A 548 2.39 -27.59 27.51
N GLU A 549 1.72 -28.68 27.90
CA GLU A 549 1.00 -29.55 26.97
C GLU A 549 -0.23 -28.88 26.38
N ALA A 550 -0.98 -28.12 27.20
CA ALA A 550 -2.10 -27.34 26.69
C ALA A 550 -1.62 -26.22 25.76
N MET A 551 -0.56 -25.49 26.14
CA MET A 551 0.01 -24.39 25.34
C MET A 551 0.59 -24.85 23.99
N ALA A 552 0.91 -26.13 23.85
CA ALA A 552 1.37 -26.70 22.60
C ALA A 552 0.24 -26.85 21.57
N LYS A 553 -1.03 -27.01 21.99
CA LYS A 553 -2.13 -27.46 21.14
C LYS A 553 -2.96 -26.29 20.59
N SER A 554 -3.19 -26.29 19.28
CA SER A 554 -4.12 -25.42 18.55
C SER A 554 -4.43 -26.04 17.19
N ILE A 555 -5.64 -25.90 16.65
CA ILE A 555 -5.98 -26.43 15.30
C ILE A 555 -4.95 -25.98 14.28
N MET A 556 -4.54 -24.71 14.35
CA MET A 556 -3.43 -24.21 13.58
C MET A 556 -2.58 -23.20 14.34
N HIS A 557 -1.29 -23.20 14.03
CA HIS A 557 -0.29 -22.23 14.46
C HIS A 557 0.28 -21.47 13.26
N VAL A 558 0.18 -20.15 13.28
CA VAL A 558 0.96 -19.26 12.40
C VAL A 558 2.19 -18.82 13.20
N SER A 559 3.27 -19.60 13.11
CA SER A 559 4.43 -19.47 14.02
C SER A 559 5.69 -18.86 13.39
N LYS A 560 5.61 -18.50 12.10
CA LYS A 560 6.72 -17.93 11.32
C LYS A 560 6.24 -16.66 10.62
N PRO A 561 7.12 -15.67 10.42
CA PRO A 561 6.80 -14.48 9.65
C PRO A 561 6.71 -14.79 8.14
N ASN A 562 6.17 -13.85 7.37
CA ASN A 562 6.07 -13.89 5.90
C ASN A 562 5.22 -15.05 5.38
N LEU A 563 4.13 -15.37 6.07
CA LEU A 563 3.17 -16.38 5.61
C LEU A 563 1.93 -15.70 5.04
N THR A 564 1.49 -16.15 3.88
CA THR A 564 0.22 -15.77 3.27
C THR A 564 -0.74 -16.96 3.30
N GLY A 565 -1.97 -16.80 3.78
CA GLY A 565 -2.93 -17.91 3.75
C GLY A 565 -4.24 -17.62 4.48
N ALA A 566 -5.12 -18.62 4.52
CA ALA A 566 -6.34 -18.52 5.32
C ALA A 566 -6.90 -19.86 5.75
N ILE A 567 -7.75 -19.82 6.79
CA ILE A 567 -8.76 -20.85 7.07
C ILE A 567 -10.13 -20.24 6.81
N ASP A 568 -10.97 -20.94 6.05
CA ASP A 568 -12.26 -20.43 5.59
C ASP A 568 -13.39 -21.45 5.77
N GLY A 569 -14.43 -21.09 6.50
CA GLY A 569 -15.68 -21.83 6.52
C GLY A 569 -15.77 -23.02 7.47
N PHE A 570 -15.10 -22.97 8.63
CA PHE A 570 -15.11 -24.06 9.62
C PHE A 570 -15.62 -23.64 11.00
N THR A 571 -16.20 -24.58 11.74
CA THR A 571 -16.30 -24.48 13.20
C THR A 571 -15.06 -25.11 13.82
N LEU A 572 -14.27 -24.32 14.56
CA LEU A 572 -13.15 -24.81 15.36
C LEU A 572 -13.65 -25.00 16.78
N ASP A 573 -13.89 -26.24 17.20
CA ASP A 573 -14.47 -26.57 18.50
C ASP A 573 -13.42 -27.21 19.41
N VAL A 574 -12.87 -26.40 20.31
CA VAL A 574 -11.62 -26.70 20.99
C VAL A 574 -11.74 -26.57 22.50
N LYS A 575 -11.13 -27.49 23.24
CA LYS A 575 -11.04 -27.52 24.70
C LYS A 575 -9.64 -28.01 25.12
N ASN A 576 -9.28 -27.83 26.40
CA ASN A 576 -8.02 -28.28 27.02
C ASN A 576 -6.76 -28.08 26.15
N ALA A 577 -6.71 -26.95 25.46
CA ALA A 577 -5.69 -26.56 24.50
C ALA A 577 -5.42 -25.07 24.67
N ARG A 578 -4.41 -24.53 23.98
CA ARG A 578 -4.02 -23.12 24.14
C ARG A 578 -5.19 -22.23 23.75
N TYR A 579 -5.56 -22.32 22.48
CA TYR A 579 -6.59 -21.56 21.79
C TYR A 579 -7.12 -22.41 20.62
N PRO A 580 -8.31 -22.09 20.05
CA PRO A 580 -8.72 -22.72 18.79
C PRO A 580 -7.76 -22.42 17.63
N PHE A 581 -7.20 -21.20 17.63
CA PHE A 581 -6.26 -20.73 16.63
C PHE A 581 -5.17 -19.88 17.29
N HIS A 582 -3.93 -20.03 16.85
CA HIS A 582 -2.77 -19.35 17.42
C HIS A 582 -1.97 -18.63 16.33
N PHE A 583 -2.07 -17.30 16.30
CA PHE A 583 -1.18 -16.47 15.49
C PHE A 583 -0.02 -16.00 16.38
N GLU A 584 1.24 -16.20 15.99
CA GLU A 584 2.42 -15.81 16.78
C GLU A 584 3.65 -15.72 15.87
N THR A 585 3.87 -14.56 15.27
CA THR A 585 5.02 -14.31 14.39
C THR A 585 6.17 -13.73 15.20
N ALA A 586 7.41 -14.18 15.02
CA ALA A 586 8.51 -13.74 15.86
C ALA A 586 9.22 -12.47 15.32
N ALA A 587 8.72 -11.29 15.72
CA ALA A 587 9.41 -9.99 15.83
C ALA A 587 9.60 -9.06 14.60
N ALA A 588 9.22 -9.47 13.39
CA ALA A 588 8.60 -8.67 12.31
C ALA A 588 8.37 -9.57 11.10
N GLY A 589 7.34 -9.26 10.32
CA GLY A 589 6.99 -10.03 9.13
C GLY A 589 6.14 -9.22 8.18
N ASN A 590 5.93 -9.78 6.99
CA ASN A 590 4.90 -9.36 6.04
C ASN A 590 3.89 -10.51 5.89
N THR A 591 3.33 -10.96 7.02
CA THR A 591 2.41 -12.09 7.09
C THR A 591 1.00 -11.62 6.80
N TRP A 592 0.33 -12.24 5.84
CA TRP A 592 -1.06 -11.96 5.48
C TRP A 592 -1.92 -13.19 5.75
N PHE A 593 -2.51 -13.26 6.95
CA PHE A 593 -3.28 -14.43 7.34
C PHE A 593 -4.72 -14.09 7.69
N LYS A 594 -5.66 -14.93 7.26
CA LYS A 594 -7.10 -14.72 7.51
C LYS A 594 -7.78 -15.90 8.18
N LEU A 595 -8.68 -15.59 9.10
CA LEU A 595 -9.79 -16.46 9.50
C LEU A 595 -11.06 -15.91 8.87
N LYS A 596 -11.74 -16.69 8.03
CA LYS A 596 -12.92 -16.23 7.29
C LYS A 596 -14.11 -17.16 7.50
N ARG A 597 -15.30 -16.60 7.74
CA ARG A 597 -16.55 -17.37 7.89
C ARG A 597 -16.42 -18.53 8.89
N CYS A 598 -15.64 -18.36 9.95
CA CYS A 598 -15.38 -19.41 10.93
C CYS A 598 -16.19 -19.23 12.21
N VAL A 599 -16.46 -20.32 12.92
CA VAL A 599 -16.98 -20.29 14.29
C VAL A 599 -15.90 -20.79 15.23
N LEU A 600 -15.29 -19.90 16.01
CA LEU A 600 -14.30 -20.24 17.02
C LEU A 600 -15.03 -20.54 18.34
N LYS A 601 -15.09 -21.80 18.74
CA LYS A 601 -15.62 -22.22 20.04
C LYS A 601 -14.48 -22.70 20.92
N TRP A 602 -14.33 -22.07 22.08
CA TRP A 602 -13.37 -22.48 23.07
C TRP A 602 -14.06 -22.86 24.38
N GLY A 603 -13.95 -24.13 24.77
CA GLY A 603 -14.54 -24.71 25.97
C GLY A 603 -13.72 -24.48 27.25
N GLY A 604 -12.63 -23.73 27.17
CA GLY A 604 -11.72 -23.53 28.28
C GLY A 604 -10.85 -24.75 28.58
N ASN A 605 -10.25 -24.73 29.77
CA ASN A 605 -9.22 -25.67 30.19
C ASN A 605 -9.56 -26.41 31.49
N PRO A 606 -10.73 -27.08 31.62
CA PRO A 606 -11.11 -27.74 32.87
C PRO A 606 -10.21 -28.91 33.27
N LYS A 607 -9.42 -29.47 32.34
CA LYS A 607 -8.45 -30.53 32.59
C LYS A 607 -6.99 -30.05 32.55
N VAL A 608 -6.74 -28.74 32.74
CA VAL A 608 -5.38 -28.18 32.71
C VAL A 608 -5.08 -27.49 34.04
N THR A 609 -3.87 -27.70 34.55
CA THR A 609 -3.39 -27.03 35.76
C THR A 609 -2.71 -25.70 35.44
N GLY A 610 -3.10 -24.62 36.14
CA GLY A 610 -2.35 -23.35 36.18
C GLY A 610 -2.37 -22.48 34.92
N PHE A 611 -3.12 -22.84 33.87
CA PHE A 611 -3.14 -22.10 32.61
C PHE A 611 -4.56 -21.75 32.16
N GLN A 612 -4.82 -20.45 31.97
CA GLN A 612 -6.02 -19.94 31.34
C GLN A 612 -5.68 -19.53 29.90
N GLY A 613 -6.30 -20.20 28.93
CA GLY A 613 -6.21 -19.82 27.52
C GLY A 613 -7.15 -18.67 27.14
N ALA A 614 -7.54 -18.62 25.87
CA ALA A 614 -8.32 -17.54 25.25
C ALA A 614 -9.19 -18.09 24.12
N THR A 615 -10.24 -17.35 23.74
CA THR A 615 -11.09 -17.75 22.60
C THR A 615 -10.40 -17.58 21.24
N LEU A 616 -9.31 -16.83 21.19
CA LEU A 616 -8.39 -16.64 20.06
C LEU A 616 -7.08 -16.05 20.60
N GLY A 617 -5.94 -16.57 20.13
CA GLY A 617 -4.61 -16.07 20.52
C GLY A 617 -3.85 -15.41 19.38
N TYR A 618 -3.25 -14.25 19.62
CA TYR A 618 -2.43 -13.54 18.63
C TYR A 618 -1.20 -12.81 19.21
N GLY A 619 -0.03 -13.08 18.67
CA GLY A 619 1.19 -12.27 18.77
C GLY A 619 1.48 -11.67 17.40
N VAL A 620 1.07 -10.42 17.18
CA VAL A 620 1.16 -9.77 15.86
C VAL A 620 2.43 -8.92 15.80
N SER A 621 3.32 -9.22 14.86
CA SER A 621 4.52 -8.41 14.70
C SER A 621 4.27 -7.20 13.81
N CYS A 622 5.17 -6.22 13.91
CA CYS A 622 5.18 -5.10 12.98
C CYS A 622 5.26 -5.60 11.52
N GLY A 623 4.41 -5.01 10.66
CA GLY A 623 4.25 -5.40 9.26
C GLY A 623 3.29 -6.55 8.98
N ASP A 624 2.83 -7.28 10.00
CA ASP A 624 1.86 -8.35 9.80
C ASP A 624 0.42 -7.85 9.75
N HIS A 625 -0.38 -8.60 8.98
CA HIS A 625 -1.81 -8.38 8.75
C HIS A 625 -2.56 -9.65 9.12
N PHE A 626 -3.12 -9.67 10.33
CA PHE A 626 -4.01 -10.73 10.76
C PHE A 626 -5.46 -10.23 10.72
N SER A 627 -6.29 -10.88 9.91
CA SER A 627 -7.73 -10.55 9.84
C SER A 627 -8.62 -11.72 10.25
N VAL A 628 -9.72 -11.36 10.92
CA VAL A 628 -10.81 -12.24 11.32
C VAL A 628 -12.09 -11.66 10.74
N GLU A 629 -12.65 -12.32 9.74
CA GLU A 629 -13.70 -11.79 8.87
C GLU A 629 -14.92 -12.72 8.88
N ASP A 630 -16.11 -12.17 9.08
CA ASP A 630 -17.39 -12.89 9.08
C ASP A 630 -17.42 -14.05 10.09
N CYS A 631 -16.72 -13.92 11.22
CA CYS A 631 -16.55 -15.01 12.19
C CYS A 631 -17.44 -14.85 13.45
N VAL A 632 -17.76 -15.98 14.07
CA VAL A 632 -18.38 -16.01 15.40
C VAL A 632 -17.36 -16.52 16.42
N ILE A 633 -17.07 -15.73 17.44
CA ILE A 633 -16.10 -16.06 18.50
C ILE A 633 -16.90 -16.33 19.77
N THR A 634 -16.78 -17.52 20.33
CA THR A 634 -17.61 -17.99 21.44
C THR A 634 -16.79 -18.67 22.52
N TYR A 635 -17.00 -18.24 23.76
CA TYR A 635 -16.55 -19.00 24.93
C TYR A 635 -17.70 -19.88 25.44
N THR A 636 -17.45 -21.19 25.58
CA THR A 636 -18.45 -22.17 26.03
C THR A 636 -18.16 -22.76 27.42
N GLY A 637 -17.07 -22.35 28.06
CA GLY A 637 -16.75 -22.75 29.44
C GLY A 637 -17.51 -21.96 30.52
N GLU A 638 -17.24 -22.26 31.78
CA GLU A 638 -17.82 -21.53 32.92
C GLU A 638 -17.22 -20.13 33.05
N GLY A 639 -18.09 -19.13 33.28
CA GLY A 639 -17.68 -17.74 33.40
C GLY A 639 -17.49 -17.08 32.05
N TYR A 640 -16.30 -16.53 31.82
CA TYR A 640 -16.00 -15.70 30.65
C TYR A 640 -14.50 -15.74 30.32
N ALA A 641 -14.17 -15.62 29.04
CA ALA A 641 -12.81 -15.46 28.54
C ALA A 641 -12.76 -14.34 27.49
N SER A 642 -11.56 -13.86 27.14
CA SER A 642 -11.37 -12.91 26.04
C SER A 642 -10.62 -13.57 24.89
N THR A 643 -10.64 -12.95 23.72
CA THR A 643 -9.49 -13.05 22.82
C THR A 643 -8.30 -12.37 23.49
N ALA A 644 -7.10 -12.91 23.36
CA ALA A 644 -5.93 -12.39 24.09
C ALA A 644 -4.68 -12.45 23.22
N GLY A 645 -3.84 -11.45 23.36
CA GLY A 645 -2.64 -11.36 22.55
C GLY A 645 -1.81 -10.13 22.84
N HIS A 646 -0.75 -9.96 22.05
CA HIS A 646 0.15 -8.82 22.15
C HIS A 646 0.74 -8.43 20.79
N ASN A 647 1.37 -7.26 20.72
CA ASN A 647 2.32 -6.99 19.66
C ASN A 647 3.68 -7.61 20.00
N ASN A 648 4.47 -7.98 18.99
CA ASN A 648 5.82 -8.55 19.20
C ASN A 648 6.97 -7.55 19.05
N GLY A 649 6.63 -6.27 18.81
CA GLY A 649 7.63 -5.19 18.61
C GLY A 649 8.54 -5.44 17.41
N TRP A 650 9.61 -4.65 17.30
CA TRP A 650 10.73 -4.87 16.37
C TRP A 650 11.92 -5.41 17.17
N ASP A 651 12.44 -6.58 16.82
CA ASP A 651 13.64 -7.16 17.45
C ASP A 651 14.90 -6.85 16.63
N VAL A 652 15.65 -5.83 17.08
CA VAL A 652 16.90 -5.37 16.44
C VAL A 652 17.94 -6.48 16.35
N SER A 653 17.96 -7.41 17.30
CA SER A 653 18.94 -8.51 17.32
C SER A 653 18.72 -9.52 16.20
N ARG A 654 17.47 -9.68 15.74
CA ARG A 654 17.09 -10.59 14.65
C ARG A 654 17.00 -9.90 13.31
N MET A 655 16.64 -8.61 13.31
CA MET A 655 16.18 -7.91 12.11
C MET A 655 17.06 -6.74 11.70
N GLY A 656 18.08 -6.44 12.51
CA GLY A 656 18.91 -5.26 12.30
C GLY A 656 18.21 -3.97 12.76
N PRO A 657 18.83 -2.81 12.51
CA PRO A 657 18.28 -1.53 12.92
C PRO A 657 16.89 -1.32 12.31
N ALA A 658 16.00 -0.79 13.12
CA ALA A 658 14.66 -0.39 12.69
C ALA A 658 14.71 0.46 11.40
N PRO A 659 13.85 0.20 10.40
CA PRO A 659 13.71 1.08 9.25
C PRO A 659 13.17 2.45 9.68
N GLU A 660 13.45 3.49 8.88
CA GLU A 660 12.95 4.84 9.15
C GLU A 660 11.42 4.94 9.09
N VAL A 661 10.80 4.11 8.24
CA VAL A 661 9.36 3.91 8.20
C VAL A 661 9.07 2.50 8.68
N MET A 662 8.53 2.39 9.90
CA MET A 662 8.06 1.11 10.42
C MET A 662 6.65 0.81 9.93
N PRO A 663 6.39 -0.36 9.32
CA PRO A 663 5.04 -0.82 9.10
C PRO A 663 4.41 -1.23 10.45
N ASN A 664 3.14 -0.91 10.65
CA ASN A 664 2.41 -1.26 11.87
C ASN A 664 2.00 -2.72 11.90
N ALA A 665 1.86 -3.29 13.10
CA ALA A 665 1.09 -4.52 13.27
C ALA A 665 -0.40 -4.21 13.03
N ARG A 666 -1.10 -5.04 12.26
CA ARG A 666 -2.52 -4.84 11.95
C ARG A 666 -3.34 -6.05 12.37
N LEU A 667 -4.27 -5.81 13.28
CA LEU A 667 -5.27 -6.77 13.71
C LEU A 667 -6.65 -6.28 13.32
N THR A 668 -7.33 -7.02 12.43
CA THR A 668 -8.64 -6.61 11.90
C THR A 668 -9.72 -7.60 12.28
N PHE A 669 -10.82 -7.12 12.87
CA PHE A 669 -12.06 -7.87 13.03
C PHE A 669 -13.14 -7.22 12.18
N LYS A 670 -13.78 -8.00 11.30
CA LYS A 670 -14.80 -7.52 10.38
C LYS A 670 -16.02 -8.43 10.39
N ASN A 671 -17.20 -7.84 10.57
CA ASN A 671 -18.49 -8.55 10.64
C ASN A 671 -18.52 -9.66 11.71
N CYS A 672 -17.69 -9.54 12.75
CA CYS A 672 -17.55 -10.58 13.77
C CYS A 672 -18.59 -10.47 14.89
N ARG A 673 -19.04 -11.61 15.41
CA ARG A 673 -19.90 -11.69 16.60
C ARG A 673 -19.15 -12.34 17.75
N PHE A 674 -19.09 -11.64 18.88
CA PHE A 674 -18.50 -12.13 20.13
C PHE A 674 -19.64 -12.61 21.04
N ASN A 675 -19.59 -13.86 21.47
CA ASN A 675 -20.59 -14.48 22.35
C ASN A 675 -19.91 -14.94 23.64
N ASN A 676 -20.29 -14.33 24.76
CA ASN A 676 -19.68 -14.57 26.07
C ASN A 676 -18.15 -14.39 26.07
N THR A 677 -17.64 -13.50 25.22
CA THR A 677 -16.21 -13.20 25.10
C THR A 677 -15.97 -11.72 24.83
N GLY A 678 -14.79 -11.24 25.21
CA GLY A 678 -14.36 -9.87 25.02
C GLY A 678 -13.03 -9.83 24.28
N PHE A 679 -12.44 -8.65 24.22
CA PHE A 679 -11.24 -8.41 23.47
C PHE A 679 -10.14 -7.91 24.39
N ARG A 680 -8.97 -8.54 24.33
CA ARG A 680 -7.76 -8.05 24.97
C ARG A 680 -6.58 -8.07 24.00
N VAL A 681 -5.82 -6.99 24.00
CA VAL A 681 -4.50 -6.94 23.36
C VAL A 681 -3.56 -6.13 24.24
N ASP A 682 -2.37 -6.66 24.46
CA ASP A 682 -1.36 -6.03 25.30
C ASP A 682 -0.26 -5.42 24.44
N THR A 683 0.34 -4.33 24.91
CA THR A 683 1.59 -3.81 24.36
C THR A 683 2.77 -4.42 25.10
N VAL A 684 3.69 -5.02 24.36
CA VAL A 684 4.99 -5.51 24.82
C VAL A 684 6.06 -4.62 24.20
N THR A 685 6.79 -3.86 25.02
CA THR A 685 7.92 -3.05 24.52
C THR A 685 9.10 -3.96 24.16
N SER A 686 9.60 -3.87 22.93
CA SER A 686 11.03 -4.11 22.70
C SER A 686 11.80 -2.93 23.30
N THR A 687 13.01 -3.18 23.84
CA THR A 687 13.84 -2.15 24.51
C THR A 687 14.20 -0.96 23.62
N ASP A 688 13.91 -1.05 22.32
CA ASP A 688 14.20 -0.04 21.29
C ASP A 688 12.94 0.50 20.59
N PHE A 689 11.74 0.16 21.08
CA PHE A 689 10.49 0.68 20.54
C PHE A 689 10.32 2.15 20.97
N ASP A 690 10.64 3.09 20.08
CA ASP A 690 10.29 4.49 20.28
C ASP A 690 8.76 4.62 20.17
N ALA A 691 8.09 4.71 21.32
CA ALA A 691 6.64 4.90 21.43
C ALA A 691 6.13 6.15 20.67
N ASN A 692 7.03 7.00 20.16
CA ASN A 692 6.70 8.16 19.33
C ASN A 692 6.85 7.91 17.81
N ARG A 693 7.28 6.72 17.33
CA ARG A 693 7.61 6.49 15.90
C ARG A 693 6.58 5.70 15.09
N SER A 694 5.71 4.90 15.70
CA SER A 694 4.66 4.15 14.96
C SER A 694 3.61 3.56 15.90
N TYR A 695 2.33 3.61 15.52
CA TYR A 695 1.23 2.97 16.26
C TYR A 695 0.78 1.68 15.58
N ASP A 696 0.53 0.65 16.37
CA ASP A 696 -0.11 -0.59 15.91
C ASP A 696 -1.62 -0.36 15.77
N ILE A 697 -2.26 -1.02 14.82
CA ILE A 697 -3.69 -0.78 14.51
C ILE A 697 -4.50 -2.01 14.86
N VAL A 698 -5.53 -1.79 15.69
CA VAL A 698 -6.68 -2.69 15.76
C VAL A 698 -7.89 -2.04 15.10
N THR A 699 -8.54 -2.80 14.22
CA THR A 699 -9.74 -2.35 13.50
C THR A 699 -10.91 -3.24 13.85
N PHE A 700 -12.04 -2.62 14.20
CA PHE A 700 -13.33 -3.30 14.34
C PHE A 700 -14.33 -2.72 13.34
N GLU A 701 -14.75 -3.54 12.39
CA GLU A 701 -15.75 -3.21 11.37
C GLU A 701 -17.01 -4.03 11.60
N ASN A 702 -18.13 -3.40 11.94
CA ASN A 702 -19.43 -4.07 12.12
C ASN A 702 -19.38 -5.29 13.08
N CYS A 703 -18.59 -5.19 14.15
CA CYS A 703 -18.51 -6.22 15.18
C CYS A 703 -19.52 -6.00 16.31
N LYS A 704 -20.07 -7.08 16.88
CA LYS A 704 -21.09 -7.01 17.94
C LYS A 704 -20.82 -7.98 19.09
N GLY A 705 -21.36 -7.68 20.26
CA GLY A 705 -21.34 -8.58 21.42
C GLY A 705 -20.02 -8.64 22.20
N ILE A 706 -19.08 -7.72 21.92
CA ILE A 706 -17.81 -7.63 22.63
C ILE A 706 -18.09 -7.18 24.07
N ARG A 707 -17.80 -8.06 25.05
CA ARG A 707 -18.12 -7.79 26.46
C ARG A 707 -17.30 -6.63 27.04
N GLU A 708 -16.03 -6.55 26.69
CA GLU A 708 -15.10 -5.52 27.12
C GLU A 708 -13.96 -5.38 26.11
N TYR A 709 -13.31 -4.23 26.13
CA TYR A 709 -12.09 -3.95 25.37
C TYR A 709 -10.98 -3.63 26.37
N VAL A 710 -9.91 -4.43 26.33
CA VAL A 710 -8.75 -4.27 27.21
C VAL A 710 -7.51 -4.03 26.36
N PHE A 711 -6.95 -2.83 26.50
CA PHE A 711 -5.65 -2.46 25.94
C PHE A 711 -4.63 -2.47 27.06
N GLY A 712 -4.01 -3.63 27.28
CA GLY A 712 -3.13 -3.87 28.41
C GLY A 712 -1.68 -3.49 28.16
N LEU A 713 -0.88 -3.57 29.21
CA LEU A 713 0.58 -3.42 29.18
C LEU A 713 1.20 -4.69 29.74
N GLN A 714 2.23 -5.19 29.08
CA GLN A 714 2.99 -6.36 29.53
C GLN A 714 4.50 -6.06 29.48
N GLY A 715 5.27 -6.70 30.34
CA GLY A 715 6.72 -6.50 30.42
C GLY A 715 7.08 -5.09 30.91
N SER A 716 7.97 -4.39 30.20
CA SER A 716 8.42 -3.03 30.53
C SER A 716 7.59 -1.91 29.88
N ALA A 717 6.45 -2.22 29.25
CA ALA A 717 5.63 -1.24 28.58
C ALA A 717 4.99 -0.25 29.56
N THR A 718 5.12 1.05 29.29
CA THR A 718 4.56 2.13 30.12
C THR A 718 3.37 2.83 29.46
N VAL A 719 3.19 2.65 28.15
CA VAL A 719 2.09 3.20 27.35
C VAL A 719 1.64 2.17 26.31
N SER A 720 0.34 2.18 25.99
CA SER A 720 -0.20 1.29 24.97
C SER A 720 0.09 1.85 23.58
N ASN A 721 0.57 0.98 22.69
CA ASN A 721 0.88 1.32 21.30
C ASN A 721 -0.27 1.06 20.32
N TRP A 722 -1.32 0.36 20.78
CA TRP A 722 -2.46 -0.01 19.94
C TRP A 722 -3.45 1.15 19.81
N GLN A 723 -3.72 1.56 18.58
CA GLN A 723 -4.81 2.48 18.25
C GLN A 723 -6.02 1.69 17.76
N SER A 724 -7.18 1.96 18.34
CA SER A 724 -8.46 1.43 17.87
C SER A 724 -9.08 2.35 16.81
N VAL A 725 -9.29 1.84 15.60
CA VAL A 725 -10.04 2.53 14.53
C VAL A 725 -11.46 1.94 14.53
N LYS A 726 -12.49 2.78 14.66
CA LYS A 726 -13.89 2.37 14.86
C LYS A 726 -14.72 2.67 13.60
N ILE A 727 -14.53 1.86 12.56
CA ILE A 727 -15.28 2.03 11.31
C ILE A 727 -16.58 1.20 11.38
N GLY A 728 -17.66 1.86 11.81
CA GLY A 728 -19.02 1.34 11.75
C GLY A 728 -19.75 1.37 13.10
N THR A 729 -21.02 1.76 13.07
CA THR A 729 -21.92 1.85 14.24
C THR A 729 -21.86 0.60 15.11
N VAL A 730 -21.55 0.80 16.40
CA VAL A 730 -21.69 -0.20 17.47
C VAL A 730 -23.15 -0.40 17.82
#